data_AF-A0A2P4XUL4-F1
#
_entry.id   AF-A0A2P4XUL4-F1
#
_cell.length_a   1.000
_cell.length_b   1.000
_cell.length_c   1.000
_cell.angle_alpha   90.00
_cell.angle_beta   90.00
_cell.angle_gamma   90.00
#
_symmetry.space_group_name_H-M   'P 1'
#
loop_
_entity.id
_entity.type
_entity.pdbx_description
1 polymer ?
#
loop_
_entity_poly.entity_id
_entity_poly.type
_entity_poly.pdbx_seq_one_letter_code
_entity_poly.pdbx_strand_id
1 'polypeptide(L)'
;MAVRRQSSFLLLFALVLALLTFVSDVHAFGFNFGFDGGHHEHHHEHEHDHVDFYETLGLTMEASEAQIKKAYRKLSLKYHPDKNKGDEEAESRFHEISRAYEVLSDPQKRQVYDLEGFEGLEREEKSGGRPSSPFDAFFGGGGKQRGPDAAVDVPVTLEELYNGAKKQAQFARNVICRKCRGTGAKGGKTTTCKTCGGSGHVLVEQKMGPGFTVQMQQPCPKCGGRGKTFKHACPFCHGNKVVKEDKVLTAEIERGMPSTHQIVFERESEQRPGMVPGDVIFRLHQVPHSRFRRAGDDLHYDLEISLEEALLGYKKPMKHLDDRTVVLTNSRVTTPFEVRTVESEGMPVHNYPSQRGNLLVHHEIRFPTMLSAEQKELVKQLLPEDPLELKQRLIETDVVQWQLHPDAVGATPIDETNNGKELKRVAGVDISFLKGSDEHACASIVVLDFLSQTVLYEAFTYVSLPAPYIAGFLAFREVPALTKLYDDLRRRRPDLLPDVTLVDGNGVLHPQGFGLASHFGVLENIPTIGVGKTFLHVDGLTKPDVKGLMAKAREENHDLVKLTGKSGKVWGAALCGTAGVKNPVYVSVGHMLSLDTSVAIAQACSQYRIPEPIRQADLRSREVIRQWESAGAVDTTLDLFHA
;
A
#
# COMPACT_ATOMS: atom_id res chain seq x y z
N MET A 1 26.10 -25.29 14.68
CA MET A 1 25.75 -24.36 15.76
C MET A 1 24.23 -24.20 15.79
N ALA A 2 23.53 -25.00 16.59
CA ALA A 2 22.10 -24.85 16.83
C ALA A 2 21.81 -25.34 18.25
N VAL A 3 21.46 -24.41 19.13
CA VAL A 3 21.12 -24.67 20.54
C VAL A 3 19.84 -23.88 20.86
N ARG A 4 18.83 -24.65 21.29
CA ARG A 4 17.75 -24.35 22.25
C ARG A 4 17.02 -23.01 22.17
N ARG A 5 15.68 -23.08 22.01
CA ARG A 5 14.69 -22.79 23.07
C ARG A 5 13.27 -22.87 22.50
N GLN A 6 12.47 -23.82 22.97
CA GLN A 6 11.01 -23.71 23.06
C GLN A 6 10.49 -24.79 24.02
N SER A 7 10.03 -24.37 25.19
CA SER A 7 9.32 -25.22 26.17
C SER A 7 8.53 -24.27 27.07
N SER A 8 7.22 -24.13 26.82
CA SER A 8 6.21 -23.60 27.75
C SER A 8 4.84 -23.63 27.06
N PHE A 9 4.24 -24.81 26.87
CA PHE A 9 2.86 -24.92 26.36
C PHE A 9 2.10 -26.19 26.84
N LEU A 10 2.50 -26.77 27.98
CA LEU A 10 2.03 -28.10 28.40
C LEU A 10 1.63 -28.22 29.88
N LEU A 11 1.14 -27.13 30.50
CA LEU A 11 0.86 -27.12 31.94
C LEU A 11 -0.52 -26.60 32.37
N LEU A 12 -1.51 -26.53 31.49
CA LEU A 12 -2.88 -26.13 31.90
C LEU A 12 -4.03 -27.05 31.46
N PHE A 13 -3.74 -28.21 30.88
CA PHE A 13 -4.78 -29.12 30.36
C PHE A 13 -5.04 -30.38 31.22
N ALA A 14 -4.46 -30.46 32.42
CA ALA A 14 -4.42 -31.71 33.21
C ALA A 14 -5.09 -31.61 34.60
N LEU A 15 -6.11 -30.76 34.79
CA LEU A 15 -6.75 -30.57 36.10
C LEU A 15 -8.29 -30.54 36.09
N VAL A 16 -8.94 -31.13 35.07
CA VAL A 16 -10.42 -31.17 34.99
C VAL A 16 -10.99 -32.60 34.83
N LEU A 17 -10.15 -33.65 34.80
CA LEU A 17 -10.61 -35.02 34.55
C LEU A 17 -10.23 -36.01 35.66
N ALA A 18 -10.67 -35.74 36.89
CA ALA A 18 -10.64 -36.75 37.96
C ALA A 18 -11.59 -36.36 39.10
N LEU A 19 -12.89 -36.65 38.97
CA LEU A 19 -13.81 -36.94 40.09
C LEU A 19 -15.21 -37.33 39.60
N LEU A 20 -15.28 -38.49 38.94
CA LEU A 20 -16.42 -39.40 38.88
C LEU A 20 -15.76 -40.78 38.99
N THR A 21 -16.00 -41.61 40.01
CA THR A 21 -17.20 -42.46 40.19
C THR A 21 -17.10 -43.27 41.50
N PHE A 22 -18.22 -43.51 42.19
CA PHE A 22 -18.58 -44.71 43.01
C PHE A 22 -20.06 -44.51 43.46
N VAL A 23 -21.12 -45.09 42.86
CA VAL A 23 -21.69 -46.48 42.94
C VAL A 23 -22.19 -46.77 44.39
N SER A 24 -23.43 -47.15 44.76
CA SER A 24 -24.63 -47.74 44.09
C SER A 24 -25.83 -47.87 45.07
N ASP A 25 -27.04 -48.15 44.51
CA ASP A 25 -28.15 -49.00 45.04
C ASP A 25 -29.07 -48.47 46.18
N VAL A 26 -30.41 -48.67 46.29
CA VAL A 26 -31.39 -49.69 45.80
C VAL A 26 -32.81 -49.05 45.71
N HIS A 27 -33.68 -49.64 44.86
CA HIS A 27 -35.14 -49.42 44.70
C HIS A 27 -36.01 -49.70 45.96
N ALA A 28 -37.20 -49.07 46.07
CA ALA A 28 -38.53 -49.73 46.00
C ALA A 28 -39.72 -48.87 46.53
N PHE A 29 -40.91 -49.13 45.96
CA PHE A 29 -42.29 -48.73 46.34
C PHE A 29 -42.70 -47.26 46.15
N GLY A 30 -43.85 -46.88 45.57
CA GLY A 30 -45.04 -47.60 45.10
C GLY A 30 -46.28 -46.67 45.18
N PHE A 31 -46.90 -46.41 44.02
CA PHE A 31 -48.32 -46.13 43.74
C PHE A 31 -49.20 -45.11 44.54
N ASN A 32 -49.73 -44.16 43.75
CA ASN A 32 -51.14 -43.71 43.58
C ASN A 32 -51.81 -42.63 44.44
N PHE A 33 -52.82 -42.02 43.76
CA PHE A 33 -53.82 -41.00 44.15
C PHE A 33 -53.35 -39.54 44.09
N GLY A 34 -54.07 -38.60 43.48
CA GLY A 34 -55.34 -38.61 42.77
C GLY A 34 -55.62 -37.16 42.33
N PHE A 35 -56.21 -37.00 41.16
CA PHE A 35 -56.70 -35.72 40.63
C PHE A 35 -57.81 -35.19 41.56
N ASP A 36 -57.64 -34.02 42.15
CA ASP A 36 -58.76 -33.07 42.33
C ASP A 36 -58.22 -31.64 42.45
N GLY A 37 -58.42 -30.87 41.38
CA GLY A 37 -57.99 -29.48 41.26
C GLY A 37 -59.12 -28.55 41.70
N GLY A 38 -59.05 -28.09 42.94
CA GLY A 38 -59.87 -27.01 43.47
C GLY A 38 -59.00 -25.98 44.19
N HIS A 39 -58.29 -25.14 43.44
CA HIS A 39 -57.59 -23.99 44.01
C HIS A 39 -58.36 -22.71 43.69
N HIS A 40 -59.03 -22.19 44.72
CA HIS A 40 -59.39 -20.79 44.82
C HIS A 40 -58.11 -19.95 44.80
N GLU A 41 -57.84 -19.28 43.68
CA GLU A 41 -56.82 -18.22 43.63
C GLU A 41 -57.42 -16.95 44.24
N HIS A 42 -57.09 -16.70 45.50
CA HIS A 42 -57.12 -15.36 46.06
C HIS A 42 -55.99 -14.56 45.40
N HIS A 43 -56.32 -13.77 44.37
CA HIS A 43 -55.44 -12.70 43.91
C HIS A 43 -55.43 -11.59 44.97
N HIS A 44 -54.38 -11.56 45.79
CA HIS A 44 -53.99 -10.36 46.52
C HIS A 44 -53.46 -9.34 45.50
N GLU A 45 -54.26 -8.32 45.21
CA GLU A 45 -53.78 -7.07 44.60
C GLU A 45 -52.85 -6.38 45.62
N HIS A 46 -51.53 -6.52 45.44
CA HIS A 46 -50.58 -5.65 46.10
C HIS A 46 -50.44 -4.36 45.27
N GLU A 47 -51.18 -3.31 45.63
CA GLU A 47 -50.81 -1.94 45.31
C GLU A 47 -49.50 -1.62 46.05
N HIS A 48 -48.36 -1.72 45.36
CA HIS A 48 -47.15 -1.06 45.83
C HIS A 48 -47.21 0.41 45.41
N ASP A 49 -47.52 1.28 46.37
CA ASP A 49 -47.41 2.75 46.26
C ASP A 49 -45.93 3.16 46.13
N HIS A 50 -45.32 2.94 44.97
CA HIS A 50 -44.02 3.53 44.66
C HIS A 50 -44.22 4.98 44.21
N VAL A 51 -43.81 5.93 45.06
CA VAL A 51 -43.81 7.37 44.74
C VAL A 51 -42.89 7.63 43.55
N ASP A 52 -43.40 8.30 42.51
CA ASP A 52 -42.67 8.58 41.27
C ASP A 52 -41.37 9.38 41.55
N PHE A 53 -40.23 9.01 40.96
CA PHE A 53 -38.94 9.66 41.22
C PHE A 53 -38.94 11.14 40.83
N TYR A 54 -39.73 11.54 39.84
CA TYR A 54 -39.91 12.95 39.51
C TYR A 54 -40.70 13.66 40.61
N GLU A 55 -41.74 13.03 41.16
CA GLU A 55 -42.51 13.59 42.28
C GLU A 55 -41.67 13.69 43.56
N THR A 56 -40.82 12.70 43.84
CA THR A 56 -39.85 12.71 44.95
C THR A 56 -38.89 13.90 44.87
N LEU A 57 -38.48 14.30 43.67
CA LEU A 57 -37.66 15.50 43.45
C LEU A 57 -38.48 16.80 43.26
N GLY A 58 -39.81 16.73 43.26
CA GLY A 58 -40.69 17.86 42.99
C GLY A 58 -40.58 18.40 41.56
N LEU A 59 -40.27 17.53 40.61
CA LEU A 59 -40.05 17.82 39.20
C LEU A 59 -41.11 17.14 38.32
N THR A 60 -41.18 17.57 37.06
CA THR A 60 -41.94 16.88 36.02
C THR A 60 -41.01 16.01 35.17
N MET A 61 -41.52 15.00 34.47
CA MET A 61 -40.79 14.19 33.48
C MET A 61 -40.07 15.02 32.37
N GLU A 62 -40.43 16.29 32.20
CA GLU A 62 -39.82 17.22 31.23
C GLU A 62 -38.58 17.95 31.81
N ALA A 63 -38.16 17.65 33.05
CA ALA A 63 -37.04 18.33 33.69
C ALA A 63 -35.69 18.02 33.01
N SER A 64 -34.90 19.07 32.78
CA SER A 64 -33.51 18.99 32.31
C SER A 64 -32.57 18.43 33.40
N GLU A 65 -31.42 17.89 33.00
CA GLU A 65 -30.38 17.41 33.94
C GLU A 65 -29.94 18.50 34.93
N ALA A 66 -29.84 19.75 34.46
CA ALA A 66 -29.53 20.90 35.32
C ALA A 66 -30.61 21.15 36.39
N GLN A 67 -31.89 20.97 36.04
CA GLN A 67 -33.00 21.08 36.99
C GLN A 67 -33.02 19.92 37.99
N ILE A 68 -32.73 18.70 37.55
CA ILE A 68 -32.60 17.51 38.41
C ILE A 68 -31.48 17.70 39.43
N LYS A 69 -30.29 18.10 38.97
CA LYS A 69 -29.14 18.39 39.85
C LYS A 69 -29.43 19.51 40.85
N LYS A 70 -30.12 20.57 40.41
CA LYS A 70 -30.51 21.69 41.27
C LYS A 70 -31.54 21.28 42.32
N ALA A 71 -32.54 20.47 41.95
CA ALA A 71 -33.56 19.96 42.86
C ALA A 71 -32.94 19.01 43.91
N TYR A 72 -32.10 18.07 43.47
CA TYR A 72 -31.35 17.19 44.36
C TYR A 72 -30.51 17.98 45.35
N ARG A 73 -29.68 18.94 44.89
CA ARG A 73 -28.86 19.77 45.79
C ARG A 73 -29.69 20.51 46.84
N LYS A 74 -30.88 21.00 46.47
CA LYS A 74 -31.78 21.72 47.38
C LYS A 74 -32.38 20.79 48.43
N LEU A 75 -32.86 19.62 48.00
CA LEU A 75 -33.53 18.65 48.88
C LEU A 75 -32.53 17.89 49.76
N SER A 76 -31.36 17.51 49.23
CA SER A 76 -30.30 16.85 50.00
C SER A 76 -29.74 17.74 51.11
N LEU A 77 -29.62 19.05 50.88
CA LEU A 77 -29.23 20.03 51.92
C LEU A 77 -30.31 20.22 53.00
N LYS A 78 -31.58 20.00 52.66
CA LYS A 78 -32.73 20.14 53.56
C LYS A 78 -32.90 18.91 54.45
N TYR A 79 -32.69 17.72 53.90
CA TYR A 79 -32.86 16.44 54.57
C TYR A 79 -31.54 15.78 55.00
N HIS A 80 -30.42 16.53 55.03
CA HIS A 80 -29.11 15.97 55.36
C HIS A 80 -29.06 15.41 56.80
N PRO A 81 -28.49 14.19 57.02
CA PRO A 81 -28.41 13.56 58.35
C PRO A 81 -27.73 14.43 59.41
N ASP A 82 -26.69 15.18 59.04
CA ASP A 82 -26.00 16.09 59.98
C ASP A 82 -26.85 17.25 60.50
N LYS A 83 -27.84 17.71 59.72
CA LYS A 83 -28.72 18.83 60.10
C LYS A 83 -29.98 18.36 60.82
N ASN A 84 -30.41 17.14 60.56
CA ASN A 84 -31.62 16.53 61.14
C ASN A 84 -31.26 15.25 61.90
N LYS A 85 -30.39 15.38 62.93
CA LYS A 85 -29.91 14.24 63.70
C LYS A 85 -31.05 13.64 64.54
N GLY A 86 -31.34 12.35 64.33
CA GLY A 86 -32.37 11.61 65.09
C GLY A 86 -33.80 11.72 64.53
N ASP A 87 -33.97 12.30 63.34
CA ASP A 87 -35.24 12.34 62.62
C ASP A 87 -35.29 11.22 61.57
N GLU A 88 -35.95 10.11 61.91
CA GLU A 88 -36.10 8.93 61.04
C GLU A 88 -36.83 9.26 59.72
N GLU A 89 -37.73 10.25 59.72
CA GLU A 89 -38.47 10.66 58.52
C GLU A 89 -37.56 11.44 57.56
N ALA A 90 -36.69 12.30 58.10
CA ALA A 90 -35.70 13.01 57.30
C ALA A 90 -34.65 12.08 56.69
N GLU A 91 -34.23 11.03 57.40
CA GLU A 91 -33.31 10.01 56.91
C GLU A 91 -33.94 9.18 55.77
N SER A 92 -35.17 8.70 55.95
CA SER A 92 -35.91 7.97 54.91
C SER A 92 -36.09 8.82 53.64
N ARG A 93 -36.51 10.09 53.79
CA ARG A 93 -36.62 11.04 52.67
C ARG A 93 -35.29 11.28 51.98
N PHE A 94 -34.19 11.37 52.72
CA PHE A 94 -32.86 11.54 52.14
C PHE A 94 -32.43 10.33 51.30
N HIS A 95 -32.75 9.11 51.73
CA HIS A 95 -32.53 7.90 50.94
C HIS A 95 -33.37 7.87 49.67
N GLU A 96 -34.66 8.22 49.75
CA GLU A 96 -35.54 8.32 48.57
C GLU A 96 -35.04 9.36 47.55
N ILE A 97 -34.64 10.55 48.02
CA ILE A 97 -34.10 11.63 47.19
C ILE A 97 -32.79 11.21 46.53
N SER A 98 -31.93 10.48 47.25
CA SER A 98 -30.65 9.99 46.73
C SER A 98 -30.85 8.92 45.66
N ARG A 99 -31.77 7.97 45.89
CA ARG A 99 -32.14 6.96 44.89
C ARG A 99 -32.76 7.61 43.65
N ALA A 100 -33.67 8.57 43.83
CA ALA A 100 -34.27 9.31 42.72
C ALA A 100 -33.22 10.05 41.88
N TYR A 101 -32.22 10.66 42.52
CA TYR A 101 -31.12 11.32 41.81
C TYR A 101 -30.19 10.34 41.11
N GLU A 102 -29.84 9.21 41.73
CA GLU A 102 -29.00 8.18 41.10
C GLU A 102 -29.61 7.71 39.77
N VAL A 103 -30.91 7.42 39.77
CA VAL A 103 -31.63 6.95 38.58
C VAL A 103 -31.83 8.06 37.54
N LEU A 104 -32.22 9.26 37.98
CA LEU A 104 -32.55 10.36 37.05
C LEU A 104 -31.32 11.14 36.56
N SER A 105 -30.14 10.96 37.16
CA SER A 105 -28.89 11.60 36.73
C SER A 105 -28.10 10.80 35.70
N ASP A 106 -28.27 9.48 35.66
CA ASP A 106 -27.69 8.62 34.63
C ASP A 106 -28.61 8.55 33.40
N PRO A 107 -28.15 8.90 32.19
CA PRO A 107 -28.99 8.91 30.99
C PRO A 107 -29.60 7.54 30.65
N GLN A 108 -28.86 6.44 30.85
CA GLN A 108 -29.33 5.09 30.54
C GLN A 108 -30.37 4.65 31.57
N LYS A 109 -30.08 4.77 32.87
CA LYS A 109 -31.04 4.40 33.94
C LYS A 109 -32.31 5.25 33.88
N ARG A 110 -32.18 6.54 33.59
CA ARG A 110 -33.32 7.44 33.40
C ARG A 110 -34.18 7.01 32.23
N GLN A 111 -33.57 6.62 31.12
CA GLN A 111 -34.29 6.13 29.94
C GLN A 111 -35.05 4.84 30.26
N VAL A 112 -34.46 3.92 31.02
CA VAL A 112 -35.13 2.69 31.47
C VAL A 112 -36.31 3.01 32.36
N TYR A 113 -36.12 3.90 33.33
CA TYR A 113 -37.19 4.34 34.24
C TYR A 113 -38.33 5.04 33.48
N ASP A 114 -38.01 5.93 32.54
CA ASP A 114 -38.99 6.67 31.74
C ASP A 114 -39.79 5.73 30.81
N LEU A 115 -39.19 4.64 30.34
CA LEU A 115 -39.81 3.66 29.45
C LEU A 115 -40.60 2.57 30.17
N GLU A 116 -40.06 2.06 31.29
CA GLU A 116 -40.51 0.82 31.92
C GLU A 116 -40.95 0.98 33.38
N GLY A 117 -40.70 2.14 34.00
CA GLY A 117 -41.00 2.39 35.41
C GLY A 117 -40.07 1.63 36.38
N PHE A 118 -40.48 1.56 37.65
CA PHE A 118 -39.70 0.93 38.74
C PHE A 118 -39.37 -0.55 38.47
N GLU A 119 -40.31 -1.31 37.90
CA GLU A 119 -40.12 -2.73 37.60
C GLU A 119 -39.05 -3.00 36.52
N GLY A 120 -38.86 -2.05 35.60
CA GLY A 120 -37.82 -2.14 34.58
C GLY A 120 -36.44 -1.85 35.15
N LEU A 121 -36.35 -0.83 36.02
CA LEU A 121 -35.11 -0.49 36.70
C LEU A 121 -34.64 -1.62 37.63
N GLU A 122 -35.53 -2.22 38.42
CA GLU A 122 -35.16 -3.34 39.29
C GLU A 122 -34.65 -4.55 38.53
N ARG A 123 -35.17 -4.78 37.32
CA ARG A 123 -34.74 -5.90 36.46
C ARG A 123 -33.34 -5.67 35.90
N GLU A 124 -33.02 -4.44 35.53
CA GLU A 124 -31.69 -4.05 35.08
C GLU A 124 -30.66 -4.10 36.22
N GLU A 125 -31.05 -3.64 37.42
CA GLU A 125 -30.21 -3.71 38.63
C GLU A 125 -29.97 -5.15 39.11
N LYS A 126 -30.98 -6.02 39.06
CA LYS A 126 -30.88 -7.44 39.46
C LYS A 126 -30.15 -8.32 38.42
N SER A 127 -30.09 -7.90 37.16
CA SER A 127 -29.43 -8.67 36.08
C SER A 127 -27.94 -8.37 35.89
N GLY A 128 -27.40 -7.36 36.58
CA GLY A 128 -25.95 -7.18 36.77
C GLY A 128 -25.09 -7.32 35.51
N GLY A 129 -25.57 -6.82 34.36
CA GLY A 129 -24.84 -6.88 33.09
C GLY A 129 -24.53 -8.29 32.56
N ARG A 130 -25.16 -9.35 33.08
CA ARG A 130 -25.02 -10.70 32.51
C ARG A 130 -26.03 -10.90 31.37
N PRO A 131 -25.62 -11.45 30.21
CA PRO A 131 -26.58 -11.88 29.20
C PRO A 131 -27.51 -12.91 29.83
N SER A 132 -28.82 -12.73 29.64
CA SER A 132 -29.85 -13.64 30.14
C SER A 132 -29.48 -15.09 29.85
N SER A 133 -29.43 -15.93 30.90
CA SER A 133 -29.18 -17.35 30.76
C SER A 133 -30.23 -17.97 29.81
N PRO A 134 -29.85 -18.86 28.89
CA PRO A 134 -30.80 -19.60 28.04
C PRO A 134 -31.88 -20.37 28.82
N PHE A 135 -31.71 -20.53 30.14
CA PHE A 135 -32.67 -21.19 31.02
C PHE A 135 -33.90 -20.33 31.37
N ASP A 136 -33.79 -18.98 31.38
CA ASP A 136 -34.92 -18.08 31.66
C ASP A 136 -35.93 -18.01 30.49
N ALA A 137 -35.49 -18.35 29.27
CA ALA A 137 -36.37 -18.48 28.11
C ALA A 137 -37.24 -19.74 28.15
N PHE A 138 -36.87 -20.74 28.96
CA PHE A 138 -37.57 -22.03 29.05
C PHE A 138 -38.65 -22.05 30.14
N PHE A 139 -38.48 -21.28 31.22
CA PHE A 139 -39.46 -21.12 32.30
C PHE A 139 -40.26 -19.80 32.17
N GLY A 140 -41.06 -19.68 31.11
CA GLY A 140 -42.34 -18.93 31.15
C GLY A 140 -42.32 -17.41 31.41
N GLY A 141 -41.19 -16.71 31.33
CA GLY A 141 -41.13 -15.25 31.44
C GLY A 141 -41.05 -14.57 30.08
N GLY A 142 -42.18 -14.11 29.53
CA GLY A 142 -42.21 -13.41 28.24
C GLY A 142 -41.34 -12.15 28.22
N GLY A 143 -40.13 -12.25 27.66
CA GLY A 143 -39.27 -11.11 27.39
C GLY A 143 -39.97 -10.12 26.44
N LYS A 144 -39.95 -8.83 26.77
CA LYS A 144 -40.49 -7.79 25.89
C LYS A 144 -39.76 -7.85 24.53
N GLN A 145 -40.53 -7.85 23.44
CA GLN A 145 -39.97 -7.90 22.09
C GLN A 145 -39.16 -6.61 21.80
N ARG A 146 -37.91 -6.75 21.35
CA ARG A 146 -37.07 -5.62 20.93
C ARG A 146 -37.52 -5.10 19.55
N GLY A 147 -37.55 -3.77 19.40
CA GLY A 147 -37.86 -3.06 18.18
C GLY A 147 -36.69 -3.01 17.20
N PRO A 148 -36.93 -2.62 15.93
CA PRO A 148 -35.89 -2.55 14.91
C PRO A 148 -34.89 -1.42 15.18
N ASP A 149 -33.64 -1.65 14.79
CA ASP A 149 -32.58 -0.64 14.82
C ASP A 149 -32.71 0.32 13.62
N ALA A 150 -32.27 1.56 13.79
CA ALA A 150 -32.23 2.58 12.76
C ALA A 150 -30.76 2.88 12.39
N ALA A 151 -30.44 2.96 11.10
CA ALA A 151 -29.11 3.35 10.63
C ALA A 151 -29.15 4.78 10.07
N VAL A 152 -28.16 5.60 10.44
CA VAL A 152 -27.98 6.97 9.94
C VAL A 152 -26.58 7.09 9.37
N ASP A 153 -26.48 7.41 8.07
CA ASP A 153 -25.18 7.63 7.44
C ASP A 153 -24.70 9.05 7.73
N VAL A 154 -23.54 9.17 8.38
CA VAL A 154 -22.94 10.44 8.78
C VAL A 154 -21.74 10.73 7.88
N PRO A 155 -21.84 11.73 6.98
CA PRO A 155 -20.72 12.11 6.15
C PRO A 155 -19.63 12.79 7.00
N VAL A 156 -18.41 12.25 6.89
CA VAL A 156 -17.22 12.74 7.59
C VAL A 156 -16.10 13.07 6.60
N THR A 157 -15.42 14.17 6.83
CA THR A 157 -14.25 14.60 6.04
C THR A 157 -12.99 13.89 6.52
N LEU A 158 -11.94 13.90 5.70
CA LEU A 158 -10.67 13.27 6.06
C LEU A 158 -9.96 14.05 7.19
N GLU A 159 -10.13 15.37 7.22
CA GLU A 159 -9.65 16.27 8.27
C GLU A 159 -10.31 16.00 9.61
N GLU A 160 -11.62 15.74 9.63
CA GLU A 160 -12.35 15.34 10.84
C GLU A 160 -11.85 14.00 11.38
N LEU A 161 -11.56 13.02 10.50
CA LEU A 161 -10.97 11.74 10.89
C LEU A 161 -9.51 11.87 11.36
N TYR A 162 -8.77 12.86 10.86
CA TYR A 162 -7.38 13.12 11.23
C TYR A 162 -7.26 13.84 12.58
N ASN A 163 -8.02 14.92 12.75
CA ASN A 163 -7.93 15.81 13.92
C ASN A 163 -8.87 15.39 15.06
N GLY A 164 -9.89 14.59 14.77
CA GLY A 164 -11.02 14.31 15.64
C GLY A 164 -12.07 15.43 15.57
N ALA A 165 -13.34 15.08 15.71
CA ALA A 165 -14.44 16.03 15.58
C ALA A 165 -15.69 15.58 16.37
N LYS A 166 -16.64 16.49 16.57
CA LYS A 166 -17.97 16.18 17.12
C LYS A 166 -19.02 16.49 16.06
N LYS A 167 -19.75 15.49 15.62
CA LYS A 167 -20.80 15.60 14.60
C LYS A 167 -22.17 15.41 15.24
N GLN A 168 -23.08 16.33 14.96
CA GLN A 168 -24.46 16.22 15.40
C GLN A 168 -25.34 15.79 14.23
N ALA A 169 -26.22 14.82 14.45
CA ALA A 169 -27.27 14.47 13.51
C ALA A 169 -28.62 14.55 14.21
N GLN A 170 -29.56 15.22 13.55
CA GLN A 170 -30.94 15.33 13.98
C GLN A 170 -31.78 14.29 13.24
N PHE A 171 -32.59 13.55 13.98
CA PHE A 171 -33.56 12.62 13.40
C PHE A 171 -34.89 12.69 14.14
N ALA A 172 -35.97 12.42 13.42
CA ALA A 172 -37.30 12.33 13.96
C ALA A 172 -37.59 10.87 14.32
N ARG A 173 -38.11 10.63 15.53
CA ARG A 173 -38.53 9.30 15.98
C ARG A 173 -39.88 9.34 16.65
N ASN A 174 -40.56 8.19 16.69
CA ASN A 174 -41.75 8.01 17.49
C ASN A 174 -41.35 7.69 18.94
N VAL A 175 -41.81 8.49 19.90
CA VAL A 175 -41.64 8.22 21.34
C VAL A 175 -42.98 7.95 22.00
N ILE A 176 -42.97 7.16 23.08
CA ILE A 176 -44.18 6.91 23.86
C ILE A 176 -44.72 8.23 24.38
N CYS A 177 -46.02 8.47 24.20
CA CYS A 177 -46.66 9.70 24.64
C CYS A 177 -46.58 9.81 26.16
N ARG A 178 -45.72 10.73 26.64
CA ARG A 178 -45.47 10.96 28.08
C ARG A 178 -46.75 11.27 28.87
N LYS A 179 -47.70 12.00 28.26
CA LYS A 179 -48.96 12.43 28.91
C LYS A 179 -49.96 11.28 29.16
N CYS A 180 -49.90 10.20 28.39
CA CYS A 180 -50.75 9.02 28.60
C CYS A 180 -49.97 7.75 28.90
N ARG A 181 -48.63 7.84 29.03
CA ARG A 181 -47.71 6.71 29.23
C ARG A 181 -48.01 5.53 28.30
N GLY A 182 -48.27 5.82 27.02
CA GLY A 182 -48.52 4.79 26.00
C GLY A 182 -49.90 4.11 26.05
N THR A 183 -50.83 4.56 26.91
CA THR A 183 -52.19 3.98 26.99
C THR A 183 -53.12 4.47 25.88
N GLY A 184 -52.87 5.67 25.35
CA GLY A 184 -53.73 6.34 24.36
C GLY A 184 -54.97 7.01 24.96
N ALA A 185 -55.19 6.92 26.28
CA ALA A 185 -56.35 7.47 26.99
C ALA A 185 -56.07 8.85 27.58
N LYS A 186 -57.10 9.69 27.70
CA LYS A 186 -57.01 10.97 28.42
C LYS A 186 -56.67 10.71 29.90
N GLY A 187 -55.52 11.22 30.35
CA GLY A 187 -55.04 11.03 31.73
C GLY A 187 -54.60 9.61 32.08
N GLY A 188 -54.31 8.75 31.09
CA GLY A 188 -53.78 7.40 31.32
C GLY A 188 -54.80 6.36 31.80
N LYS A 189 -56.04 6.77 32.11
CA LYS A 189 -57.07 5.89 32.69
C LYS A 189 -57.72 5.00 31.63
N THR A 190 -57.54 3.69 31.78
CA THR A 190 -58.12 2.67 30.89
C THR A 190 -58.94 1.66 31.67
N THR A 191 -60.03 1.17 31.09
CA THR A 191 -60.84 0.08 31.66
C THR A 191 -60.66 -1.20 30.89
N THR A 192 -60.50 -2.33 31.59
CA THR A 192 -60.38 -3.67 30.98
C THR A 192 -61.56 -3.94 30.04
N CYS A 193 -61.27 -4.45 28.85
CA CYS A 193 -62.31 -4.72 27.88
C CYS A 193 -63.17 -5.88 28.35
N LYS A 194 -64.44 -5.60 28.69
CA LYS A 194 -65.39 -6.61 29.15
C LYS A 194 -65.65 -7.74 28.13
N THR A 195 -65.36 -7.52 26.85
CA THR A 195 -65.63 -8.50 25.78
C THR A 195 -64.53 -9.55 25.62
N CYS A 196 -63.27 -9.21 25.92
CA CYS A 196 -62.16 -10.17 25.89
C CYS A 196 -61.54 -10.42 27.26
N GLY A 197 -62.09 -9.84 28.33
CA GLY A 197 -61.54 -9.96 29.69
C GLY A 197 -60.12 -9.41 29.83
N GLY A 198 -59.64 -8.59 28.89
CA GLY A 198 -58.25 -8.09 28.88
C GLY A 198 -57.31 -8.81 27.92
N SER A 199 -57.68 -9.98 27.38
CA SER A 199 -56.80 -10.79 26.53
C SER A 199 -56.51 -10.17 25.15
N GLY A 200 -57.34 -9.21 24.72
CA GLY A 200 -57.19 -8.53 23.42
C GLY A 200 -57.69 -9.35 22.23
N HIS A 201 -57.91 -10.66 22.37
CA HIS A 201 -58.42 -11.55 21.33
C HIS A 201 -59.72 -12.22 21.78
N VAL A 202 -60.56 -12.62 20.82
CA VAL A 202 -61.75 -13.44 21.04
C VAL A 202 -61.66 -14.66 20.14
N LEU A 203 -62.02 -15.84 20.65
CA LEU A 203 -62.08 -17.06 19.86
C LEU A 203 -63.38 -17.05 19.04
N VAL A 204 -63.25 -17.12 17.72
CA VAL A 204 -64.38 -17.17 16.80
C VAL A 204 -64.38 -18.54 16.11
N GLU A 205 -65.49 -19.27 16.25
CA GLU A 205 -65.69 -20.55 15.56
C GLU A 205 -66.08 -20.30 14.10
N GLN A 206 -65.24 -20.73 13.16
CA GLN A 206 -65.54 -20.65 11.74
C GLN A 206 -65.74 -22.06 11.18
N LYS A 207 -66.92 -22.32 10.60
CA LYS A 207 -67.20 -23.55 9.85
C LYS A 207 -66.48 -23.47 8.50
N MET A 208 -65.43 -24.28 8.34
CA MET A 208 -64.67 -24.36 7.08
C MET A 208 -65.20 -25.45 6.14
N GLY A 209 -66.22 -26.21 6.56
CA GLY A 209 -66.94 -27.20 5.74
C GLY A 209 -67.93 -28.03 6.56
N PRO A 210 -68.65 -28.98 5.94
CA PRO A 210 -69.53 -29.92 6.64
C PRO A 210 -68.70 -30.76 7.63
N GLY A 211 -69.00 -30.64 8.93
CA GLY A 211 -68.33 -31.42 10.00
C GLY A 211 -66.99 -30.85 10.50
N PHE A 212 -66.48 -29.75 9.94
CA PHE A 212 -65.22 -29.13 10.36
C PHE A 212 -65.43 -27.68 10.86
N THR A 213 -65.42 -27.50 12.18
CA THR A 213 -65.36 -26.21 12.87
C THR A 213 -63.96 -25.98 13.42
N VAL A 214 -63.31 -24.90 13.00
CA VAL A 214 -62.00 -24.49 13.54
C VAL A 214 -62.21 -23.23 14.39
N GLN A 215 -61.68 -23.24 15.61
CA GLN A 215 -61.62 -22.06 16.47
C GLN A 215 -60.41 -21.23 16.06
N MET A 216 -60.64 -20.01 15.56
CA MET A 216 -59.58 -19.06 15.24
C MET A 216 -59.57 -17.90 16.22
N GLN A 217 -58.38 -17.51 16.67
CA GLN A 217 -58.22 -16.28 17.46
C GLN A 217 -58.34 -15.07 16.53
N GLN A 218 -59.30 -14.20 16.81
CA GLN A 218 -59.45 -12.92 16.12
C GLN A 218 -59.23 -11.76 17.09
N PRO A 219 -58.66 -10.63 16.65
CA PRO A 219 -58.55 -9.45 17.51
C PRO A 219 -59.94 -9.00 17.97
N CYS A 220 -60.11 -8.76 19.27
CA CYS A 220 -61.40 -8.41 19.84
C CYS A 220 -61.97 -7.16 19.15
N PRO A 221 -63.20 -7.22 18.58
CA PRO A 221 -63.74 -6.11 17.78
C PRO A 221 -64.01 -4.86 18.60
N LYS A 222 -64.25 -5.01 19.91
CA LYS A 222 -64.56 -3.89 20.82
C LYS A 222 -63.34 -3.09 21.25
N CYS A 223 -62.21 -3.75 21.50
CA CYS A 223 -60.96 -3.08 21.84
C CYS A 223 -59.98 -3.02 20.66
N GLY A 224 -60.28 -3.63 19.52
CA GLY A 224 -59.39 -3.70 18.35
C GLY A 224 -58.05 -4.36 18.69
N GLY A 225 -58.05 -5.46 19.44
CA GLY A 225 -56.80 -6.12 19.86
C GLY A 225 -56.17 -5.58 21.15
N ARG A 226 -56.61 -4.42 21.67
CA ARG A 226 -55.87 -3.68 22.72
C ARG A 226 -56.03 -4.21 24.15
N GLY A 227 -56.97 -5.11 24.42
CA GLY A 227 -57.29 -5.64 25.76
C GLY A 227 -57.94 -4.62 26.72
N LYS A 228 -57.67 -3.34 26.54
CA LYS A 228 -58.22 -2.22 27.33
C LYS A 228 -58.98 -1.24 26.42
N THR A 229 -59.95 -0.55 27.02
CA THR A 229 -60.82 0.45 26.36
C THR A 229 -60.77 1.77 27.13
N PHE A 230 -61.00 2.89 26.47
CA PHE A 230 -61.04 4.22 27.09
C PHE A 230 -62.21 5.04 26.55
N LYS A 231 -62.77 5.94 27.37
CA LYS A 231 -63.90 6.81 26.99
C LYS A 231 -63.47 8.00 26.13
N HIS A 232 -62.31 8.58 26.41
CA HIS A 232 -61.78 9.74 25.70
C HIS A 232 -60.33 9.50 25.27
N ALA A 233 -60.03 9.78 23.99
CA ALA A 233 -58.68 9.70 23.47
C ALA A 233 -57.77 10.76 24.12
N CYS A 234 -56.49 10.44 24.25
CA CYS A 234 -55.48 11.40 24.69
C CYS A 234 -55.44 12.60 23.73
N PRO A 235 -55.51 13.85 24.22
CA PRO A 235 -55.49 15.04 23.35
C PRO A 235 -54.14 15.28 22.67
N PHE A 236 -53.05 14.65 23.14
CA PHE A 236 -51.69 14.86 22.61
C PHE A 236 -51.29 13.85 21.54
N CYS A 237 -51.64 12.57 21.71
CA CYS A 237 -51.37 11.54 20.71
C CYS A 237 -52.61 11.11 19.91
N HIS A 238 -53.78 11.69 20.19
CA HIS A 238 -55.06 11.37 19.56
C HIS A 238 -55.41 9.87 19.58
N GLY A 239 -54.95 9.14 20.60
CA GLY A 239 -55.16 7.70 20.73
C GLY A 239 -54.07 6.81 20.09
N ASN A 240 -53.08 7.40 19.41
CA ASN A 240 -51.98 6.68 18.73
C ASN A 240 -50.89 6.17 19.67
N LYS A 241 -50.94 6.52 20.96
CA LYS A 241 -50.00 6.11 22.03
C LYS A 241 -48.57 6.65 21.90
N VAL A 242 -48.13 7.04 20.72
CA VAL A 242 -46.83 7.65 20.42
C VAL A 242 -46.98 9.07 19.88
N VAL A 243 -45.93 9.87 19.98
CA VAL A 243 -45.79 11.21 19.39
C VAL A 243 -44.44 11.31 18.68
N LYS A 244 -44.35 12.15 17.64
CA LYS A 244 -43.06 12.41 16.97
C LYS A 244 -42.21 13.35 17.82
N GLU A 245 -40.95 13.00 18.03
CA GLU A 245 -39.94 13.79 18.74
C GLU A 245 -38.72 13.94 17.83
N ASP A 246 -38.24 15.17 17.65
CA ASP A 246 -36.96 15.45 17.00
C ASP A 246 -35.85 15.36 18.05
N LYS A 247 -34.88 14.47 17.82
CA LYS A 247 -33.75 14.23 18.72
C LYS A 247 -32.45 14.53 17.99
N VAL A 248 -31.54 15.22 18.68
CA VAL A 248 -30.17 15.44 18.22
C VAL A 248 -29.25 14.49 18.99
N LEU A 249 -28.50 13.65 18.28
CA LEU A 249 -27.43 12.83 18.84
C LEU A 249 -26.09 13.36 18.37
N THR A 250 -25.12 13.38 19.27
CA THR A 250 -23.75 13.84 19.00
C THR A 250 -22.83 12.63 18.94
N ALA A 251 -22.27 12.36 17.76
CA ALA A 251 -21.19 11.40 17.58
C ALA A 251 -19.83 12.06 17.81
N GLU A 252 -19.00 11.41 18.62
CA GLU A 252 -17.60 11.77 18.83
C GLU A 252 -16.73 10.95 17.88
N ILE A 253 -16.06 11.64 16.96
CA ILE A 253 -15.19 11.05 15.96
C ILE A 253 -13.77 11.13 16.52
N GLU A 254 -13.22 9.97 16.88
CA GLU A 254 -11.86 9.87 17.38
C GLU A 254 -10.82 9.95 16.25
N ARG A 255 -9.61 10.35 16.60
CA ARG A 255 -8.49 10.41 15.66
C ARG A 255 -8.17 9.02 15.13
N GLY A 256 -7.99 8.94 13.81
CA GLY A 256 -7.66 7.70 13.13
C GLY A 256 -8.83 6.74 12.94
N MET A 257 -10.03 7.08 13.42
CA MET A 257 -11.20 6.21 13.33
C MET A 257 -11.43 5.71 11.89
N PRO A 258 -11.69 4.41 11.67
CA PRO A 258 -11.93 3.88 10.33
C PRO A 258 -13.13 4.52 9.65
N SER A 259 -13.08 4.65 8.32
CA SER A 259 -14.18 5.23 7.54
C SER A 259 -15.49 4.44 7.63
N THR A 260 -15.46 3.17 8.04
CA THR A 260 -16.62 2.28 8.18
C THR A 260 -17.03 2.04 9.63
N HIS A 261 -16.45 2.79 10.57
CA HIS A 261 -16.76 2.63 11.99
C HIS A 261 -18.23 2.96 12.28
N GLN A 262 -18.81 2.26 13.25
CA GLN A 262 -20.20 2.41 13.65
C GLN A 262 -20.27 2.90 15.09
N ILE A 263 -20.96 4.02 15.30
CA ILE A 263 -21.22 4.57 16.63
C ILE A 263 -22.65 4.21 16.99
N VAL A 264 -22.83 3.43 18.06
CA VAL A 264 -24.13 2.89 18.48
C VAL A 264 -24.69 3.72 19.62
N PHE A 265 -25.91 4.22 19.44
CA PHE A 265 -26.70 4.87 20.47
C PHE A 265 -27.82 3.91 20.92
N GLU A 266 -27.64 3.34 22.10
CA GLU A 266 -28.52 2.28 22.62
C GLU A 266 -29.94 2.78 22.89
N ARG A 267 -30.95 1.99 22.49
CA ARG A 267 -32.39 2.24 22.75
C ARG A 267 -32.90 3.59 22.24
N GLU A 268 -32.20 4.25 21.32
CA GLU A 268 -32.57 5.57 20.79
C GLU A 268 -33.50 5.50 19.56
N SER A 269 -33.82 4.30 19.05
CA SER A 269 -34.69 4.08 17.88
C SER A 269 -36.18 4.35 18.18
N GLU A 270 -37.07 3.98 17.27
CA GLU A 270 -38.53 4.11 17.45
C GLU A 270 -39.01 3.36 18.69
N GLN A 271 -39.82 4.04 19.50
CA GLN A 271 -40.47 3.45 20.67
C GLN A 271 -41.89 2.99 20.31
N ARG A 272 -42.26 1.81 20.82
CA ARG A 272 -43.61 1.26 20.68
C ARG A 272 -44.09 0.74 22.04
N PRO A 273 -45.36 0.98 22.42
CA PRO A 273 -45.90 0.46 23.68
C PRO A 273 -45.76 -1.07 23.75
N GLY A 274 -45.12 -1.58 24.79
CA GLY A 274 -44.90 -3.01 25.01
C GLY A 274 -43.66 -3.59 24.33
N MET A 275 -42.83 -2.76 23.68
CA MET A 275 -41.57 -3.17 23.05
C MET A 275 -40.39 -2.37 23.59
N VAL A 276 -39.22 -3.02 23.68
CA VAL A 276 -37.96 -2.32 24.00
C VAL A 276 -37.47 -1.63 22.72
N PRO A 277 -37.14 -0.34 22.73
CA PRO A 277 -36.60 0.33 21.55
C PRO A 277 -35.30 -0.32 21.04
N GLY A 278 -35.10 -0.32 19.73
CA GLY A 278 -33.82 -0.69 19.12
C GLY A 278 -32.79 0.45 19.21
N ASP A 279 -31.64 0.25 18.59
CA ASP A 279 -30.53 1.21 18.62
C ASP A 279 -30.51 2.12 17.40
N VAL A 280 -29.87 3.28 17.54
CA VAL A 280 -29.53 4.15 16.40
C VAL A 280 -28.05 3.98 16.11
N ILE A 281 -27.73 3.49 14.91
CA ILE A 281 -26.37 3.18 14.48
C ILE A 281 -25.92 4.25 13.50
N PHE A 282 -24.99 5.09 13.93
CA PHE A 282 -24.35 6.06 13.04
C PHE A 282 -23.25 5.35 12.26
N ARG A 283 -23.43 5.26 10.95
CA ARG A 283 -22.43 4.71 10.04
C ARG A 283 -21.63 5.86 9.49
N LEU A 284 -20.35 5.91 9.81
CA LEU A 284 -19.49 6.90 9.22
C LEU A 284 -19.33 6.62 7.73
N HIS A 285 -19.30 7.68 6.92
CA HIS A 285 -19.01 7.59 5.50
C HIS A 285 -18.03 8.69 5.13
N GLN A 286 -16.79 8.31 4.80
CA GLN A 286 -15.76 9.26 4.42
C GLN A 286 -16.08 9.92 3.07
N VAL A 287 -16.12 11.25 3.04
CA VAL A 287 -16.26 12.04 1.82
C VAL A 287 -14.92 12.02 1.05
N PRO A 288 -14.93 11.86 -0.28
CA PRO A 288 -13.72 11.98 -1.09
C PRO A 288 -13.02 13.33 -0.87
N HIS A 289 -11.71 13.31 -0.64
CA HIS A 289 -10.90 14.52 -0.48
C HIS A 289 -10.17 14.87 -1.79
N SER A 290 -9.99 16.16 -2.06
CA SER A 290 -9.46 16.65 -3.34
C SER A 290 -7.97 16.37 -3.56
N ARG A 291 -7.18 16.28 -2.49
CA ARG A 291 -5.71 16.14 -2.56
C ARG A 291 -5.17 14.83 -1.98
N PHE A 292 -5.97 14.13 -1.18
CA PHE A 292 -5.50 13.00 -0.38
C PHE A 292 -6.44 11.82 -0.56
N ARG A 293 -5.89 10.62 -0.65
CA ARG A 293 -6.64 9.36 -0.60
C ARG A 293 -6.13 8.54 0.57
N ARG A 294 -7.05 8.07 1.42
CA ARG A 294 -6.73 7.25 2.59
C ARG A 294 -6.69 5.77 2.20
N ALA A 295 -5.66 5.05 2.60
CA ALA A 295 -5.56 3.60 2.49
C ALA A 295 -5.11 3.02 3.84
N GLY A 296 -6.06 2.57 4.65
CA GLY A 296 -5.77 2.17 6.03
C GLY A 296 -5.28 3.36 6.86
N ASP A 297 -4.06 3.26 7.40
CA ASP A 297 -3.39 4.33 8.15
C ASP A 297 -2.47 5.17 7.27
N ASP A 298 -2.29 4.80 6.00
CA ASP A 298 -1.45 5.55 5.06
C ASP A 298 -2.28 6.56 4.25
N LEU A 299 -1.62 7.64 3.83
CA LEU A 299 -2.16 8.67 2.96
C LEU A 299 -1.46 8.66 1.60
N HIS A 300 -2.22 8.84 0.54
CA HIS A 300 -1.72 8.99 -0.81
C HIS A 300 -1.95 10.43 -1.28
N TYR A 301 -0.92 11.05 -1.85
CA TYR A 301 -0.95 12.41 -2.37
C TYR A 301 -0.33 12.46 -3.75
N ASP A 302 -1.02 13.08 -4.70
CA ASP A 302 -0.50 13.28 -6.06
C ASP A 302 0.26 14.60 -6.10
N LEU A 303 1.57 14.52 -6.33
CA LEU A 303 2.43 15.68 -6.49
C LEU A 303 2.74 15.89 -7.97
N GLU A 304 2.24 17.00 -8.49
CA GLU A 304 2.61 17.45 -9.82
C GLU A 304 3.95 18.19 -9.79
N ILE A 305 4.90 17.71 -10.60
CA ILE A 305 6.22 18.32 -10.78
C ILE A 305 6.46 18.62 -12.27
N SER A 306 7.21 19.67 -12.56
CA SER A 306 7.65 19.97 -13.92
C SER A 306 8.77 19.02 -14.36
N LEU A 307 9.03 18.93 -15.67
CA LEU A 307 10.18 18.18 -16.19
C LEU A 307 11.52 18.68 -15.61
N GLU A 308 11.66 20.00 -15.41
CA GLU A 308 12.85 20.59 -14.77
C GLU A 308 13.02 20.09 -13.33
N GLU A 309 11.94 20.16 -12.54
CA GLU A 309 11.91 19.66 -11.16
C GLU A 309 12.14 18.16 -11.06
N ALA A 310 11.69 17.40 -12.07
CA ALA A 310 11.95 15.97 -12.15
C ALA A 310 13.44 15.68 -12.41
N LEU A 311 14.12 16.48 -13.23
CA LEU A 311 15.54 16.27 -13.57
C LEU A 311 16.50 16.85 -12.53
N LEU A 312 16.22 18.05 -12.01
CA LEU A 312 17.11 18.80 -11.12
C LEU A 312 16.77 18.63 -9.63
N GLY A 313 15.61 18.04 -9.32
CA GLY A 313 15.06 17.98 -7.99
C GLY A 313 14.11 19.14 -7.68
N TYR A 314 13.42 19.04 -6.54
CA TYR A 314 12.39 20.00 -6.15
C TYR A 314 12.34 20.19 -4.64
N LYS A 315 11.75 21.32 -4.22
CA LYS A 315 11.43 21.65 -2.82
C LYS A 315 10.07 22.34 -2.77
N LYS A 316 9.00 21.57 -2.54
CA LYS A 316 7.62 22.08 -2.57
C LYS A 316 6.96 22.02 -1.18
N PRO A 317 6.43 23.15 -0.67
CA PRO A 317 5.59 23.11 0.52
C PRO A 317 4.21 22.55 0.20
N MET A 318 3.70 21.68 1.07
CA MET A 318 2.39 21.06 0.95
C MET A 318 1.65 21.20 2.29
N LYS A 319 0.39 21.64 2.26
CA LYS A 319 -0.46 21.76 3.46
C LYS A 319 -1.11 20.42 3.79
N HIS A 320 -0.81 19.89 4.97
CA HIS A 320 -1.37 18.65 5.49
C HIS A 320 -2.82 18.84 6.02
N LEU A 321 -3.47 17.76 6.43
CA LEU A 321 -4.83 17.71 7.00
C LEU A 321 -5.01 18.45 8.36
N ASP A 322 -3.92 18.78 9.04
CA ASP A 322 -3.88 19.58 10.28
C ASP A 322 -3.36 21.01 10.03
N ASP A 323 -3.45 21.48 8.78
CA ASP A 323 -2.99 22.79 8.29
C ASP A 323 -1.47 23.06 8.42
N ARG A 324 -0.69 22.15 8.98
CA ARG A 324 0.77 22.28 9.00
C ARG A 324 1.37 22.14 7.61
N THR A 325 2.47 22.83 7.38
CA THR A 325 3.19 22.77 6.10
C THR A 325 4.30 21.75 6.19
N VAL A 326 4.23 20.73 5.34
CA VAL A 326 5.26 19.70 5.14
C VAL A 326 6.01 20.04 3.86
N VAL A 327 7.33 20.11 3.93
CA VAL A 327 8.16 20.45 2.76
C VAL A 327 8.64 19.15 2.12
N LEU A 328 8.13 18.85 0.93
CA LEU A 328 8.55 17.71 0.13
C LEU A 328 9.81 18.10 -0.64
N THR A 329 10.89 17.33 -0.47
CA THR A 329 12.19 17.61 -1.10
C THR A 329 12.77 16.38 -1.78
N ASN A 330 13.30 16.57 -2.98
CA ASN A 330 14.13 15.57 -3.65
C ASN A 330 15.27 16.27 -4.40
N SER A 331 16.48 15.71 -4.34
CA SER A 331 17.68 16.19 -5.05
C SER A 331 18.12 15.29 -6.20
N ARG A 332 17.50 14.11 -6.36
CA ARG A 332 17.81 13.16 -7.44
C ARG A 332 16.79 13.26 -8.56
N VAL A 333 17.12 12.68 -9.71
CA VAL A 333 16.16 12.51 -10.81
C VAL A 333 14.93 11.74 -10.30
N THR A 334 13.74 12.28 -10.55
CA THR A 334 12.45 11.66 -10.27
C THR A 334 11.94 11.00 -11.54
N THR A 335 11.64 9.71 -11.47
CA THR A 335 11.10 8.95 -12.61
C THR A 335 9.58 9.10 -12.71
N PRO A 336 8.99 8.94 -13.90
CA PRO A 336 7.53 8.93 -14.04
C PRO A 336 6.90 7.84 -13.16
N PHE A 337 5.81 8.18 -12.46
CA PHE A 337 5.06 7.29 -11.57
C PHE A 337 5.85 6.79 -10.34
N GLU A 338 7.00 7.41 -10.04
CA GLU A 338 7.73 7.13 -8.81
C GLU A 338 6.87 7.45 -7.60
N VAL A 339 6.85 6.51 -6.65
CA VAL A 339 6.18 6.70 -5.36
C VAL A 339 7.24 6.85 -4.29
N ARG A 340 7.18 7.95 -3.54
CA ARG A 340 8.11 8.18 -2.43
C ARG A 340 7.34 8.25 -1.12
N THR A 341 7.91 7.63 -0.10
CA THR A 341 7.34 7.57 1.23
C THR A 341 7.91 8.71 2.08
N VAL A 342 7.02 9.49 2.70
CA VAL A 342 7.35 10.40 3.80
C VAL A 342 6.85 9.76 5.07
N GLU A 343 7.79 9.37 5.93
CA GLU A 343 7.51 8.61 7.15
C GLU A 343 6.73 9.45 8.17
N SER A 344 5.81 8.81 8.90
CA SER A 344 5.02 9.43 9.99
C SER A 344 4.12 10.61 9.56
N GLU A 345 3.89 10.77 8.27
CA GLU A 345 3.03 11.79 7.66
C GLU A 345 1.68 11.21 7.17
N GLY A 346 1.31 9.99 7.57
CA GLY A 346 0.02 9.37 7.27
C GLY A 346 -1.09 9.70 8.28
N MET A 347 -2.17 8.91 8.27
CA MET A 347 -3.25 9.00 9.27
C MET A 347 -2.76 8.55 10.65
N PRO A 348 -3.30 9.12 11.75
CA PRO A 348 -3.11 8.57 13.08
C PRO A 348 -3.70 7.15 13.18
N VAL A 349 -3.00 6.27 13.90
CA VAL A 349 -3.50 4.92 14.17
C VAL A 349 -4.61 4.99 15.22
N HIS A 350 -5.77 4.40 14.92
CA HIS A 350 -6.89 4.36 15.87
C HIS A 350 -6.47 3.66 17.19
N ASN A 351 -6.91 4.19 18.34
CA ASN A 351 -6.47 3.83 19.70
C ASN A 351 -5.02 4.17 20.09
N TYR A 352 -4.13 4.44 19.12
CA TYR A 352 -2.76 4.85 19.38
C TYR A 352 -2.41 6.15 18.64
N PRO A 353 -3.00 7.31 19.02
CA PRO A 353 -2.88 8.55 18.26
C PRO A 353 -1.46 9.12 18.20
N SER A 354 -0.53 8.61 19.01
CA SER A 354 0.90 8.95 18.97
C SER A 354 1.63 8.31 17.77
N GLN A 355 1.07 7.24 17.20
CA GLN A 355 1.57 6.59 16.00
C GLN A 355 0.81 7.08 14.77
N ARG A 356 1.53 7.21 13.67
CA ARG A 356 1.00 7.63 12.36
C ARG A 356 1.50 6.68 11.29
N GLY A 357 0.68 6.44 10.27
CA GLY A 357 1.14 5.81 9.04
C GLY A 357 2.03 6.73 8.23
N ASN A 358 2.19 6.42 6.96
CA ASN A 358 3.06 7.14 6.04
C ASN A 358 2.28 7.92 4.98
N LEU A 359 2.92 8.94 4.42
CA LEU A 359 2.44 9.64 3.23
C LEU A 359 3.17 9.10 1.99
N LEU A 360 2.44 8.46 1.10
CA LEU A 360 2.91 8.03 -0.20
C LEU A 360 2.65 9.12 -1.24
N VAL A 361 3.72 9.77 -1.70
CA VAL A 361 3.70 10.82 -2.70
C VAL A 361 3.89 10.21 -4.09
N HIS A 362 2.85 10.29 -4.92
CA HIS A 362 2.83 9.84 -6.31
C HIS A 362 3.26 10.99 -7.20
N HIS A 363 4.32 10.80 -7.99
CA HIS A 363 4.86 11.87 -8.84
C HIS A 363 4.26 11.84 -10.24
N GLU A 364 3.60 12.93 -10.62
CA GLU A 364 3.12 13.16 -11.98
C GLU A 364 3.98 14.24 -12.64
N ILE A 365 4.69 13.87 -13.71
CA ILE A 365 5.60 14.76 -14.42
C ILE A 365 4.84 15.48 -15.53
N ARG A 366 4.71 16.79 -15.41
CA ARG A 366 4.11 17.64 -16.45
C ARG A 366 5.18 18.06 -17.47
N PHE A 367 5.00 17.60 -18.71
CA PHE A 367 5.81 18.00 -19.85
C PHE A 367 5.35 19.36 -20.41
N PRO A 368 6.28 20.18 -20.94
CA PRO A 368 5.90 21.38 -21.67
C PRO A 368 5.10 21.00 -22.92
N THR A 369 4.07 21.77 -23.25
CA THR A 369 3.23 21.51 -24.43
C THR A 369 3.98 21.75 -25.75
N MET A 370 4.91 22.71 -25.75
CA MET A 370 5.74 23.06 -26.91
C MET A 370 7.11 23.55 -26.43
N LEU A 371 8.12 23.37 -27.29
CA LEU A 371 9.45 23.95 -27.13
C LEU A 371 9.74 24.92 -28.28
N SER A 372 10.36 26.05 -27.98
CA SER A 372 10.89 26.98 -28.98
C SER A 372 12.05 26.37 -29.77
N ALA A 373 12.42 26.97 -30.90
CA ALA A 373 13.55 26.49 -31.72
C ALA A 373 14.87 26.48 -30.93
N GLU A 374 15.13 27.53 -30.15
CA GLU A 374 16.32 27.64 -29.28
C GLU A 374 16.32 26.54 -28.20
N GLN A 375 15.19 26.31 -27.53
CA GLN A 375 15.08 25.25 -26.52
C GLN A 375 15.26 23.85 -27.12
N LYS A 376 14.75 23.60 -28.32
CA LYS A 376 14.96 22.32 -29.02
C LYS A 376 16.43 22.08 -29.30
N GLU A 377 17.16 23.12 -29.70
CA GLU A 377 18.59 23.02 -29.97
C GLU A 377 19.39 22.74 -28.69
N LEU A 378 19.06 23.40 -27.58
CA LEU A 378 19.66 23.11 -26.27
C LEU A 378 19.39 21.66 -25.82
N VAL A 379 18.16 21.16 -26.01
CA VAL A 379 17.82 19.76 -25.68
C VAL A 379 18.61 18.80 -26.57
N LYS A 380 18.78 19.09 -27.86
CA LYS A 380 19.62 18.29 -28.76
C LYS A 380 21.09 18.29 -28.36
N GLN A 381 21.60 19.38 -27.80
CA GLN A 381 22.98 19.44 -27.30
C GLN A 381 23.17 18.67 -25.99
N LEU A 382 22.14 18.62 -25.15
CA LEU A 382 22.16 17.92 -23.86
C LEU A 382 21.92 16.41 -24.00
N LEU A 383 21.13 16.00 -24.99
CA LEU A 383 20.88 14.60 -25.31
C LEU A 383 21.92 14.10 -26.32
N PRO A 384 22.33 12.84 -26.26
CA PRO A 384 23.28 12.31 -27.23
C PRO A 384 22.72 12.33 -28.67
N GLU A 385 23.62 12.47 -29.65
CA GLU A 385 23.27 12.43 -31.08
C GLU A 385 22.43 11.19 -31.44
N ASP A 386 21.54 11.34 -32.42
CA ASP A 386 20.69 10.23 -32.87
C ASP A 386 21.59 9.08 -33.40
N PRO A 387 21.53 7.87 -32.82
CA PRO A 387 22.31 6.73 -33.29
C PRO A 387 22.06 6.42 -34.77
N LEU A 388 20.88 6.76 -35.31
CA LEU A 388 20.55 6.55 -36.71
C LEU A 388 21.31 7.51 -37.63
N GLU A 389 21.49 8.77 -37.24
CA GLU A 389 22.29 9.75 -37.98
C GLU A 389 23.76 9.37 -37.95
N LEU A 390 24.29 8.98 -36.77
CA LEU A 390 25.64 8.47 -36.63
C LEU A 390 25.87 7.22 -37.51
N LYS A 391 24.93 6.29 -37.53
CA LYS A 391 25.04 5.07 -38.35
C LYS A 391 25.16 5.37 -39.85
N GLN A 392 24.57 6.46 -40.36
CA GLN A 392 24.69 6.83 -41.78
C GLN A 392 26.11 7.26 -42.17
N ARG A 393 26.91 7.73 -41.21
CA ARG A 393 28.32 8.11 -41.41
C ARG A 393 29.26 6.89 -41.37
N LEU A 394 28.76 5.71 -41.06
CA LEU A 394 29.57 4.50 -40.97
C LEU A 394 30.14 4.08 -42.33
N ILE A 395 31.45 3.94 -42.42
CA ILE A 395 32.16 3.40 -43.59
C ILE A 395 32.60 1.96 -43.29
N GLU A 396 32.08 1.00 -44.06
CA GLU A 396 32.38 -0.44 -43.91
C GLU A 396 33.52 -0.94 -44.86
N THR A 397 34.28 -0.02 -45.45
CA THR A 397 35.33 -0.28 -46.45
C THR A 397 36.63 0.42 -46.08
N ASP A 398 37.75 -0.09 -46.60
CA ASP A 398 39.06 0.52 -46.41
C ASP A 398 39.12 1.90 -47.09
N VAL A 399 39.29 2.95 -46.30
CA VAL A 399 39.50 4.32 -46.81
C VAL A 399 40.93 4.58 -47.27
N VAL A 400 41.85 3.71 -46.85
CA VAL A 400 43.27 3.71 -47.22
C VAL A 400 43.68 2.27 -47.49
N GLN A 401 44.54 2.04 -48.49
CA GLN A 401 45.14 0.73 -48.72
C GLN A 401 46.17 0.44 -47.62
N TRP A 402 45.86 -0.52 -46.75
CA TRP A 402 46.72 -0.88 -45.62
C TRP A 402 47.77 -1.90 -46.03
N GLN A 403 49.02 -1.62 -45.67
CA GLN A 403 50.13 -2.55 -45.80
C GLN A 403 50.51 -3.07 -44.41
N LEU A 404 50.33 -4.37 -44.19
CA LEU A 404 50.82 -5.06 -43.01
C LEU A 404 52.28 -5.46 -43.26
N HIS A 405 53.12 -5.34 -42.23
CA HIS A 405 54.53 -5.72 -42.33
C HIS A 405 54.66 -7.21 -42.76
N PRO A 406 55.62 -7.60 -43.61
CA PRO A 406 55.73 -8.97 -44.14
C PRO A 406 55.89 -10.05 -43.06
N ASP A 407 56.54 -9.68 -41.94
CA ASP A 407 56.73 -10.56 -40.78
C ASP A 407 55.49 -10.68 -39.89
N ALA A 408 54.41 -9.94 -40.19
CA ALA A 408 53.15 -10.07 -39.46
C ALA A 408 52.42 -11.35 -39.89
N VAL A 409 51.93 -12.12 -38.91
CA VAL A 409 51.17 -13.35 -39.17
C VAL A 409 49.91 -13.01 -39.98
N GLY A 410 49.85 -13.49 -41.23
CA GLY A 410 48.72 -13.25 -42.15
C GLY A 410 48.94 -12.13 -43.18
N ALA A 411 50.14 -11.55 -43.28
CA ALA A 411 50.46 -10.56 -44.32
C ALA A 411 50.46 -11.19 -45.73
N THR A 412 49.78 -10.54 -46.67
CA THR A 412 49.96 -10.80 -48.11
C THR A 412 51.23 -10.11 -48.60
N PRO A 413 51.96 -10.65 -49.60
CA PRO A 413 53.17 -10.04 -50.12
C PRO A 413 52.95 -8.58 -50.52
N ILE A 414 53.87 -7.70 -50.13
CA ILE A 414 53.84 -6.28 -50.50
C ILE A 414 53.96 -6.18 -52.01
N ASP A 415 52.96 -5.59 -52.67
CA ASP A 415 53.09 -5.14 -54.05
C ASP A 415 53.84 -3.80 -54.03
N GLU A 416 55.12 -3.82 -54.41
CA GLU A 416 56.02 -2.66 -54.46
C GLU A 416 55.51 -1.54 -55.41
N THR A 417 54.45 -1.80 -56.18
CA THR A 417 53.80 -0.80 -57.04
C THR A 417 52.67 -0.02 -56.37
N ASN A 418 52.28 -0.39 -55.14
CA ASN A 418 51.12 0.19 -54.45
C ASN A 418 51.53 1.27 -53.41
N ASN A 419 50.98 2.48 -53.57
CA ASN A 419 51.07 3.61 -52.62
C ASN A 419 50.25 3.38 -51.33
N GLY A 420 50.38 2.22 -50.69
CA GLY A 420 49.66 1.89 -49.45
C GLY A 420 50.27 2.55 -48.20
N LYS A 421 49.47 2.68 -47.14
CA LYS A 421 49.92 3.17 -45.83
C LYS A 421 50.37 1.99 -44.97
N GLU A 422 51.62 2.02 -44.56
CA GLU A 422 52.18 1.07 -43.59
C GLU A 422 51.51 1.26 -42.21
N LEU A 423 51.03 0.15 -41.62
CA LEU A 423 50.44 0.15 -40.29
C LEU A 423 51.54 0.14 -39.21
N LYS A 424 51.69 1.22 -38.45
CA LYS A 424 52.76 1.36 -37.45
C LYS A 424 52.26 1.22 -36.02
N ARG A 425 51.08 1.80 -35.73
CA ARG A 425 50.58 1.87 -34.36
C ARG A 425 49.15 1.39 -34.25
N VAL A 426 48.89 0.57 -33.26
CA VAL A 426 47.55 0.08 -32.92
C VAL A 426 47.22 0.48 -31.50
N ALA A 427 45.97 0.83 -31.24
CA ALA A 427 45.49 1.09 -29.88
C ALA A 427 44.47 0.05 -29.45
N GLY A 428 44.40 -0.19 -28.14
CA GLY A 428 43.30 -0.88 -27.49
C GLY A 428 42.56 0.07 -26.57
N VAL A 429 41.23 -0.03 -26.55
CA VAL A 429 40.40 0.68 -25.58
C VAL A 429 39.50 -0.29 -24.83
N ASP A 430 39.33 -0.02 -23.53
CA ASP A 430 38.52 -0.82 -22.61
C ASP A 430 37.88 0.06 -21.52
N ILE A 431 36.70 -0.34 -21.04
CA ILE A 431 36.06 0.22 -19.86
C ILE A 431 35.85 -0.90 -18.83
N SER A 432 36.60 -0.83 -17.74
CA SER A 432 36.57 -1.81 -16.66
C SER A 432 35.81 -1.27 -15.44
N PHE A 433 34.79 -1.99 -14.99
CA PHE A 433 33.94 -1.60 -13.86
C PHE A 433 34.60 -1.91 -12.51
N LEU A 434 34.35 -1.06 -11.52
CA LEU A 434 34.73 -1.30 -10.12
C LEU A 434 33.95 -2.51 -9.58
N LYS A 435 34.56 -3.26 -8.66
CA LYS A 435 33.95 -4.46 -8.12
C LYS A 435 32.66 -4.13 -7.37
N GLY A 436 31.53 -4.66 -7.85
CA GLY A 436 30.21 -4.45 -7.25
C GLY A 436 29.54 -3.13 -7.62
N SER A 437 30.07 -2.39 -8.59
CA SER A 437 29.44 -1.19 -9.14
C SER A 437 29.15 -1.36 -10.63
N ASP A 438 27.92 -1.05 -11.02
CA ASP A 438 27.51 -0.96 -12.42
C ASP A 438 27.49 0.50 -12.92
N GLU A 439 27.96 1.45 -12.12
CA GLU A 439 27.97 2.88 -12.44
C GLU A 439 29.39 3.45 -12.48
N HIS A 440 30.32 2.90 -11.71
CA HIS A 440 31.68 3.43 -11.61
C HIS A 440 32.66 2.53 -12.38
N ALA A 441 33.46 3.14 -13.25
CA ALA A 441 34.42 2.43 -14.09
C ALA A 441 35.71 3.22 -14.31
N CYS A 442 36.73 2.50 -14.78
CA CYS A 442 37.98 3.02 -15.33
C CYS A 442 37.94 2.85 -16.85
N ALA A 443 37.94 3.96 -17.59
CA ALA A 443 38.16 3.93 -19.04
C ALA A 443 39.66 3.99 -19.33
N SER A 444 40.09 3.29 -20.39
CA SER A 444 41.50 3.18 -20.75
C SER A 444 41.74 3.23 -22.25
N ILE A 445 42.88 3.80 -22.64
CA ILE A 445 43.46 3.71 -23.98
C ILE A 445 44.93 3.33 -23.86
N VAL A 446 45.36 2.34 -24.63
CA VAL A 446 46.75 1.87 -24.65
C VAL A 446 47.21 1.79 -26.10
N VAL A 447 48.27 2.51 -26.44
CA VAL A 447 48.88 2.50 -27.79
C VAL A 447 50.09 1.58 -27.80
N LEU A 448 50.18 0.74 -28.82
CA LEU A 448 51.26 -0.19 -29.04
C LEU A 448 51.90 0.04 -30.40
N ASP A 449 53.18 -0.29 -30.49
CA ASP A 449 53.86 -0.53 -31.76
C ASP A 449 53.30 -1.82 -32.39
N PHE A 450 52.91 -1.78 -33.67
CA PHE A 450 52.20 -2.89 -34.30
C PHE A 450 53.07 -4.15 -34.45
N LEU A 451 54.36 -3.99 -34.77
CA LEU A 451 55.26 -5.11 -35.04
C LEU A 451 55.78 -5.74 -33.74
N SER A 452 56.33 -4.92 -32.85
CA SER A 452 56.91 -5.40 -31.59
C SER A 452 55.86 -5.66 -30.50
N GLN A 453 54.66 -5.12 -30.66
CA GLN A 453 53.58 -5.14 -29.66
C GLN A 453 54.01 -4.58 -28.30
N THR A 454 54.98 -3.67 -28.31
CA THR A 454 55.42 -2.93 -27.12
C THR A 454 54.49 -1.76 -26.85
N VAL A 455 54.18 -1.51 -25.58
CA VAL A 455 53.34 -0.37 -25.17
C VAL A 455 54.14 0.92 -25.33
N LEU A 456 53.59 1.86 -26.10
CA LEU A 456 54.14 3.19 -26.36
C LEU A 456 53.47 4.28 -25.53
N TYR A 457 52.21 4.06 -25.13
CA TYR A 457 51.44 5.02 -24.37
C TYR A 457 50.29 4.32 -23.65
N GLU A 458 49.93 4.82 -22.48
CA GLU A 458 48.72 4.44 -21.77
C GLU A 458 48.09 5.64 -21.07
N ALA A 459 46.76 5.69 -21.07
CA ALA A 459 46.01 6.66 -20.30
C ALA A 459 44.76 6.05 -19.68
N PHE A 460 44.41 6.56 -18.50
CA PHE A 460 43.28 6.10 -17.70
C PHE A 460 42.49 7.28 -17.17
N THR A 461 41.17 7.13 -17.10
CA THR A 461 40.30 8.12 -16.47
C THR A 461 39.17 7.44 -15.72
N TYR A 462 38.85 7.96 -14.54
CA TYR A 462 37.68 7.55 -13.78
C TYR A 462 36.40 8.09 -14.45
N VAL A 463 35.37 7.25 -14.54
CA VAL A 463 34.06 7.67 -15.06
C VAL A 463 32.90 7.16 -14.22
N SER A 464 31.90 8.04 -14.05
CA SER A 464 30.59 7.70 -13.52
C SER A 464 29.59 7.62 -14.67
N LEU A 465 28.94 6.48 -14.79
CA LEU A 465 28.04 6.07 -15.85
C LEU A 465 26.65 5.80 -15.24
N PRO A 466 25.89 6.85 -14.88
CA PRO A 466 24.60 6.71 -14.18
C PRO A 466 23.49 6.10 -15.06
N ALA A 467 23.72 6.00 -16.37
CA ALA A 467 22.78 5.38 -17.28
C ALA A 467 22.77 3.84 -17.08
N PRO A 468 21.58 3.21 -16.97
CA PRO A 468 21.48 1.76 -16.77
C PRO A 468 22.07 1.00 -17.98
N TYR A 469 22.58 -0.21 -17.72
CA TYR A 469 23.07 -1.08 -18.78
C TYR A 469 21.89 -1.56 -19.64
N ILE A 470 21.76 -1.00 -20.84
CA ILE A 470 20.81 -1.46 -21.84
C ILE A 470 21.64 -2.02 -23.00
N ALA A 471 21.54 -3.33 -23.23
CA ALA A 471 22.22 -3.99 -24.32
C ALA A 471 21.85 -3.32 -25.65
N GLY A 472 22.85 -2.70 -26.28
CA GLY A 472 22.71 -1.93 -27.51
C GLY A 472 22.62 -0.41 -27.40
N PHE A 473 22.61 0.12 -26.18
CA PHE A 473 22.89 1.53 -25.88
C PHE A 473 24.27 1.73 -25.22
N LEU A 474 25.08 0.66 -25.13
CA LEU A 474 26.47 0.65 -24.62
C LEU A 474 27.30 1.84 -25.12
N ALA A 475 27.18 2.15 -26.42
CA ALA A 475 27.90 3.25 -27.02
C ALA A 475 27.61 4.62 -26.36
N PHE A 476 26.35 4.93 -26.03
CA PHE A 476 25.99 6.20 -25.39
C PHE A 476 26.59 6.35 -24.00
N ARG A 477 26.76 5.23 -23.33
CA ARG A 477 27.30 5.19 -21.98
C ARG A 477 28.83 5.26 -22.00
N GLU A 478 29.47 4.55 -22.91
CA GLU A 478 30.91 4.31 -22.85
C GLU A 478 31.74 5.25 -23.74
N VAL A 479 31.21 5.66 -24.90
CA VAL A 479 31.94 6.48 -25.88
C VAL A 479 32.41 7.82 -25.33
N PRO A 480 31.64 8.60 -24.54
CA PRO A 480 32.12 9.89 -24.03
C PRO A 480 33.43 9.79 -23.25
N ALA A 481 33.61 8.70 -22.48
CA ALA A 481 34.83 8.43 -21.74
C ALA A 481 36.02 8.16 -22.67
N LEU A 482 35.79 7.36 -23.72
CA LEU A 482 36.82 7.00 -24.71
C LEU A 482 37.20 8.20 -25.59
N THR A 483 36.23 9.02 -25.99
CA THR A 483 36.43 10.29 -26.69
C THR A 483 37.31 11.24 -25.89
N LYS A 484 37.03 11.42 -24.60
CA LYS A 484 37.88 12.24 -23.71
C LYS A 484 39.34 11.77 -23.75
N LEU A 485 39.57 10.47 -23.59
CA LEU A 485 40.92 9.88 -23.60
C LEU A 485 41.63 10.05 -24.97
N TYR A 486 40.90 9.86 -26.06
CA TYR A 486 41.43 10.02 -27.41
C TYR A 486 41.79 11.48 -27.72
N ASP A 487 40.92 12.42 -27.33
CA ASP A 487 41.18 13.85 -27.48
C ASP A 487 42.36 14.33 -26.62
N ASP A 488 42.53 13.78 -25.42
CA ASP A 488 43.71 14.03 -24.60
C ASP A 488 44.99 13.50 -25.28
N LEU A 489 44.96 12.29 -25.85
CA LEU A 489 46.08 11.74 -26.63
C LEU A 489 46.40 12.63 -27.84
N ARG A 490 45.38 13.02 -28.62
CA ARG A 490 45.50 13.89 -29.80
C ARG A 490 46.13 15.25 -29.45
N ARG A 491 45.78 15.83 -28.29
CA ARG A 491 46.33 17.11 -27.83
C ARG A 491 47.74 16.99 -27.25
N ARG A 492 48.01 15.95 -26.45
CA ARG A 492 49.25 15.84 -25.67
C ARG A 492 50.38 15.14 -26.41
N ARG A 493 50.07 14.07 -27.14
CA ARG A 493 51.04 13.20 -27.83
C ARG A 493 50.55 12.86 -29.25
N PRO A 494 50.40 13.87 -30.14
CA PRO A 494 49.98 13.65 -31.52
C PRO A 494 50.94 12.73 -32.29
N ASP A 495 52.20 12.68 -31.88
CA ASP A 495 53.24 11.79 -32.41
C ASP A 495 52.94 10.30 -32.16
N LEU A 496 52.12 9.96 -31.16
CA LEU A 496 51.75 8.60 -30.78
C LEU A 496 50.31 8.23 -31.17
N LEU A 497 49.65 9.01 -32.03
CA LEU A 497 48.31 8.66 -32.49
C LEU A 497 48.31 7.28 -33.17
N PRO A 498 47.35 6.40 -32.83
CA PRO A 498 47.23 5.09 -33.44
C PRO A 498 46.69 5.22 -34.86
N ASP A 499 47.14 4.34 -35.74
CA ASP A 499 46.61 4.21 -37.09
C ASP A 499 45.26 3.49 -37.10
N VAL A 500 45.11 2.49 -36.22
CA VAL A 500 43.88 1.69 -36.05
C VAL A 500 43.64 1.43 -34.56
N THR A 501 42.39 1.57 -34.12
CA THR A 501 42.00 1.31 -32.73
C THR A 501 41.09 0.08 -32.63
N LEU A 502 41.50 -0.89 -31.82
CA LEU A 502 40.74 -2.08 -31.48
C LEU A 502 39.93 -1.79 -30.21
N VAL A 503 38.63 -2.06 -30.28
CA VAL A 503 37.66 -1.74 -29.22
C VAL A 503 37.13 -3.05 -28.63
N ASP A 504 37.15 -3.19 -27.30
CA ASP A 504 36.48 -4.32 -26.61
C ASP A 504 34.95 -4.17 -26.65
N GLY A 505 34.40 -4.34 -27.84
CA GLY A 505 32.99 -4.12 -28.12
C GLY A 505 32.71 -4.35 -29.59
N ASN A 506 31.46 -4.68 -29.90
CA ASN A 506 31.10 -5.01 -31.28
C ASN A 506 31.03 -3.74 -32.13
N GLY A 507 31.35 -3.86 -33.42
CA GLY A 507 31.08 -2.86 -34.45
C GLY A 507 29.74 -3.16 -35.12
N VAL A 508 29.75 -3.43 -36.43
CA VAL A 508 28.56 -3.83 -37.19
C VAL A 508 27.95 -5.16 -36.74
N LEU A 509 28.71 -6.04 -36.07
CA LEU A 509 28.21 -7.31 -35.50
C LEU A 509 27.42 -7.07 -34.21
N HIS A 510 26.44 -6.19 -34.27
CA HIS A 510 25.60 -5.77 -33.15
C HIS A 510 24.13 -5.92 -33.57
N PRO A 511 23.17 -6.19 -32.65
CA PRO A 511 21.76 -6.34 -33.03
C PRO A 511 21.19 -5.15 -33.82
N GLN A 512 21.71 -3.94 -33.58
CA GLN A 512 21.35 -2.72 -34.30
C GLN A 512 22.26 -2.42 -35.51
N GLY A 513 23.25 -3.26 -35.78
CA GLY A 513 24.27 -3.02 -36.81
C GLY A 513 25.20 -1.84 -36.55
N PHE A 514 25.23 -1.34 -35.31
CA PHE A 514 25.99 -0.16 -34.90
C PHE A 514 26.33 -0.26 -33.41
N GLY A 515 27.44 -0.93 -33.09
CA GLY A 515 27.89 -1.16 -31.71
C GLY A 515 28.87 -0.09 -31.21
N LEU A 516 29.55 -0.39 -30.10
CA LEU A 516 30.52 0.50 -29.44
C LEU A 516 31.64 0.94 -30.39
N ALA A 517 32.24 -0.02 -31.10
CA ALA A 517 33.36 0.27 -31.99
C ALA A 517 32.96 1.20 -33.14
N SER A 518 31.76 0.96 -33.70
CA SER A 518 31.24 1.79 -34.79
C SER A 518 30.85 3.19 -34.32
N HIS A 519 30.24 3.34 -33.15
CA HIS A 519 29.96 4.66 -32.59
C HIS A 519 31.25 5.44 -32.32
N PHE A 520 32.20 4.83 -31.60
CA PHE A 520 33.47 5.49 -31.27
C PHE A 520 34.23 5.90 -32.53
N GLY A 521 34.34 4.99 -33.51
CA GLY A 521 35.01 5.27 -34.78
C GLY A 521 34.34 6.37 -35.60
N VAL A 522 33.02 6.39 -35.69
CA VAL A 522 32.28 7.43 -36.42
C VAL A 522 32.38 8.79 -35.74
N LEU A 523 32.25 8.82 -34.41
CA LEU A 523 32.27 10.07 -33.63
C LEU A 523 33.64 10.73 -33.71
N GLU A 524 34.71 9.96 -33.49
CA GLU A 524 36.10 10.43 -33.59
C GLU A 524 36.62 10.54 -35.02
N ASN A 525 35.90 9.98 -35.99
CA ASN A 525 36.30 9.84 -37.39
C ASN A 525 37.66 9.14 -37.54
N ILE A 526 37.80 7.97 -36.93
CA ILE A 526 39.05 7.17 -36.90
C ILE A 526 38.81 5.70 -37.29
N PRO A 527 39.83 5.02 -37.84
CA PRO A 527 39.75 3.58 -38.14
C PRO A 527 39.59 2.75 -36.87
N THR A 528 38.49 1.99 -36.79
CA THR A 528 38.18 1.15 -35.63
C THR A 528 37.80 -0.27 -36.01
N ILE A 529 38.17 -1.20 -35.15
CA ILE A 529 37.81 -2.62 -35.23
C ILE A 529 37.07 -2.99 -33.96
N GLY A 530 35.90 -3.59 -34.09
CA GLY A 530 35.16 -4.14 -32.96
C GLY A 530 35.55 -5.59 -32.70
N VAL A 531 35.97 -5.89 -31.48
CA VAL A 531 36.35 -7.24 -31.05
C VAL A 531 35.51 -7.65 -29.84
N GLY A 532 34.55 -8.56 -30.07
CA GLY A 532 33.68 -9.07 -29.02
C GLY A 532 34.20 -10.36 -28.39
N LYS A 533 34.15 -10.46 -27.05
CA LYS A 533 34.41 -11.70 -26.29
C LYS A 533 33.24 -12.69 -26.35
N THR A 534 32.02 -12.19 -26.60
CA THR A 534 30.77 -12.93 -26.64
C THR A 534 29.98 -12.57 -27.89
N PHE A 535 29.41 -13.58 -28.55
CA PHE A 535 28.55 -13.37 -29.71
C PHE A 535 27.18 -12.81 -29.29
N LEU A 536 26.71 -11.79 -30.00
CA LEU A 536 25.35 -11.26 -29.89
C LEU A 536 24.49 -11.83 -31.01
N HIS A 537 23.21 -12.09 -30.75
CA HIS A 537 22.28 -12.57 -31.78
C HIS A 537 22.04 -11.46 -32.81
N VAL A 538 22.31 -11.72 -34.08
CA VAL A 538 22.20 -10.75 -35.18
C VAL A 538 21.64 -11.45 -36.40
N ASP A 539 20.63 -10.86 -37.04
CA ASP A 539 20.11 -11.32 -38.34
C ASP A 539 19.83 -12.84 -38.41
N GLY A 540 19.24 -13.36 -37.34
CA GLY A 540 18.88 -14.78 -37.20
C GLY A 540 20.05 -15.75 -36.93
N LEU A 541 21.29 -15.27 -36.82
CA LEU A 541 22.42 -16.06 -36.32
C LEU A 541 22.33 -16.22 -34.80
N THR A 542 22.50 -17.46 -34.33
CA THR A 542 22.50 -17.79 -32.90
C THR A 542 23.86 -18.30 -32.42
N LYS A 543 24.09 -18.24 -31.10
CA LYS A 543 25.31 -18.79 -30.49
C LYS A 543 25.55 -20.26 -30.85
N PRO A 544 24.53 -21.16 -30.83
CA PRO A 544 24.68 -22.52 -31.33
C PRO A 544 25.14 -22.61 -32.79
N ASP A 545 24.56 -21.81 -33.69
CA ASP A 545 24.92 -21.83 -35.11
C ASP A 545 26.40 -21.50 -35.30
N VAL A 546 26.87 -20.42 -34.66
CA VAL A 546 28.27 -19.98 -34.76
C VAL A 546 29.23 -21.01 -34.15
N LYS A 547 28.84 -21.67 -33.05
CA LYS A 547 29.62 -22.79 -32.48
C LYS A 547 29.71 -23.96 -33.46
N GLY A 548 28.63 -24.31 -34.15
CA GLY A 548 28.61 -25.36 -35.17
C GLY A 548 29.52 -25.03 -36.35
N LEU A 549 29.46 -23.78 -36.85
CA LEU A 549 30.33 -23.32 -37.93
C LEU A 549 31.81 -23.36 -37.53
N MET A 550 32.16 -22.92 -36.32
CA MET A 550 33.53 -22.99 -35.82
C MET A 550 34.02 -24.43 -35.59
N ALA A 551 33.13 -25.35 -35.18
CA ALA A 551 33.47 -26.76 -35.05
C ALA A 551 33.83 -27.36 -36.42
N LYS A 552 33.01 -27.09 -37.44
CA LYS A 552 33.27 -27.52 -38.81
C LYS A 552 34.55 -26.92 -39.39
N ALA A 553 34.79 -25.63 -39.18
CA ALA A 553 36.01 -24.97 -39.63
C ALA A 553 37.28 -25.62 -39.03
N ARG A 554 37.23 -26.04 -37.76
CA ARG A 554 38.34 -26.75 -37.12
C ARG A 554 38.60 -28.14 -37.72
N GLU A 555 37.56 -28.86 -38.13
CA GLU A 555 37.72 -30.14 -38.84
C GLU A 555 38.45 -29.92 -40.18
N GLU A 556 38.24 -28.77 -40.80
CA GLU A 556 38.89 -28.34 -42.05
C GLU A 556 40.22 -27.59 -41.81
N ASN A 557 40.73 -27.56 -40.58
CA ASN A 557 41.95 -26.85 -40.16
C ASN A 557 41.95 -25.35 -40.47
N HIS A 558 40.77 -24.71 -40.38
CA HIS A 558 40.54 -23.28 -40.51
C HIS A 558 40.24 -22.64 -39.15
N ASP A 559 40.92 -21.54 -38.84
CA ASP A 559 40.77 -20.80 -37.58
C ASP A 559 39.88 -19.53 -37.69
N LEU A 560 39.24 -19.35 -38.85
CA LEU A 560 38.43 -18.18 -39.18
C LEU A 560 37.12 -18.59 -39.87
N VAL A 561 36.00 -18.00 -39.44
CA VAL A 561 34.69 -18.18 -40.06
C VAL A 561 34.02 -16.83 -40.27
N LYS A 562 33.67 -16.48 -41.51
CA LYS A 562 32.80 -15.33 -41.80
C LYS A 562 31.37 -15.62 -41.35
N LEU A 563 30.75 -14.66 -40.68
CA LEU A 563 29.43 -14.78 -40.07
C LEU A 563 28.38 -14.11 -40.95
N THR A 564 27.75 -14.92 -41.79
CA THR A 564 26.70 -14.48 -42.73
C THR A 564 25.31 -14.70 -42.12
N GLY A 565 24.54 -13.63 -41.99
CA GLY A 565 23.18 -13.68 -41.47
C GLY A 565 22.16 -14.22 -42.47
N LYS A 566 20.91 -14.38 -42.03
CA LYS A 566 19.81 -14.87 -42.87
C LYS A 566 19.51 -13.95 -44.05
N SER A 567 19.82 -12.66 -43.94
CA SER A 567 19.71 -11.70 -45.06
C SER A 567 20.76 -11.92 -46.16
N GLY A 568 21.78 -12.76 -45.92
CA GLY A 568 22.95 -12.89 -46.79
C GLY A 568 24.05 -11.84 -46.52
N LYS A 569 23.82 -10.86 -45.63
CA LYS A 569 24.86 -9.91 -45.21
C LYS A 569 25.91 -10.62 -44.33
N VAL A 570 27.18 -10.35 -44.60
CA VAL A 570 28.29 -10.73 -43.71
C VAL A 570 28.42 -9.67 -42.62
N TRP A 571 28.22 -10.06 -41.36
CA TRP A 571 28.21 -9.13 -40.23
C TRP A 571 29.54 -9.07 -39.48
N GLY A 572 30.42 -10.04 -39.68
CA GLY A 572 31.69 -10.12 -38.96
C GLY A 572 32.36 -11.47 -39.19
N ALA A 573 33.33 -11.80 -38.36
CA ALA A 573 34.01 -13.09 -38.38
C ALA A 573 34.27 -13.62 -36.96
N ALA A 574 34.19 -14.93 -36.78
CA ALA A 574 34.68 -15.61 -35.59
C ALA A 574 36.15 -16.03 -35.85
N LEU A 575 37.06 -15.59 -35.00
CA LEU A 575 38.50 -15.76 -35.16
C LEU A 575 39.11 -16.46 -33.93
N CYS A 576 39.90 -17.50 -34.20
CA CYS A 576 40.81 -18.16 -33.25
C CYS A 576 42.25 -17.78 -33.60
N GLY A 577 42.69 -16.57 -33.23
CA GLY A 577 43.96 -16.00 -33.73
C GLY A 577 45.24 -16.72 -33.26
N THR A 578 45.16 -17.60 -32.26
CA THR A 578 46.32 -18.31 -31.71
C THR A 578 46.06 -19.81 -31.64
N ALA A 579 47.06 -20.60 -32.08
CA ALA A 579 47.00 -22.06 -32.05
C ALA A 579 46.68 -22.58 -30.63
N GLY A 580 45.71 -23.50 -30.53
CA GLY A 580 45.27 -24.10 -29.26
C GLY A 580 44.16 -23.34 -28.53
N VAL A 581 43.78 -22.13 -28.96
CA VAL A 581 42.65 -21.38 -28.37
C VAL A 581 41.31 -21.87 -28.92
N LYS A 582 40.49 -22.48 -28.06
CA LYS A 582 39.18 -23.05 -28.44
C LYS A 582 38.00 -22.08 -28.40
N ASN A 583 38.15 -20.90 -27.82
CA ASN A 583 37.07 -19.92 -27.75
C ASN A 583 37.39 -18.76 -28.68
N PRO A 584 36.62 -18.54 -29.76
CA PRO A 584 36.90 -17.44 -30.68
C PRO A 584 36.65 -16.07 -30.02
N VAL A 585 37.21 -15.05 -30.64
CA VAL A 585 36.75 -13.67 -30.57
C VAL A 585 35.94 -13.34 -31.82
N TYR A 586 35.06 -12.36 -31.72
CA TYR A 586 34.18 -11.96 -32.81
C TYR A 586 34.63 -10.61 -33.35
N VAL A 587 35.26 -10.62 -34.51
CA VAL A 587 35.80 -9.42 -35.16
C VAL A 587 34.73 -8.86 -36.08
N SER A 588 34.58 -7.54 -36.06
CA SER A 588 33.60 -6.82 -36.88
C SER A 588 34.12 -5.44 -37.25
N VAL A 589 33.63 -4.92 -38.37
CA VAL A 589 33.99 -3.58 -38.81
C VAL A 589 33.50 -2.55 -37.79
N GLY A 590 34.43 -1.75 -37.26
CA GLY A 590 34.10 -0.57 -36.46
C GLY A 590 33.78 0.60 -37.39
N HIS A 591 34.79 1.15 -38.07
CA HIS A 591 34.69 2.28 -38.99
C HIS A 591 35.93 2.35 -39.91
N MET A 592 35.77 2.77 -41.17
CA MET A 592 36.85 3.06 -42.15
C MET A 592 37.74 1.86 -42.54
N LEU A 593 37.33 0.64 -42.24
CA LEU A 593 38.06 -0.59 -42.53
C LEU A 593 37.11 -1.61 -43.15
N SER A 594 37.61 -2.42 -44.07
CA SER A 594 36.88 -3.61 -44.52
C SER A 594 36.95 -4.71 -43.45
N LEU A 595 36.04 -5.67 -43.52
CA LEU A 595 36.06 -6.82 -42.62
C LEU A 595 37.34 -7.64 -42.78
N ASP A 596 37.86 -7.79 -43.99
CA ASP A 596 39.05 -8.59 -44.26
C ASP A 596 40.30 -7.93 -43.64
N THR A 597 40.46 -6.62 -43.81
CA THR A 597 41.50 -5.84 -43.12
C THR A 597 41.35 -5.91 -41.61
N SER A 598 40.12 -5.78 -41.10
CA SER A 598 39.84 -5.85 -39.66
C SER A 598 40.26 -7.20 -39.06
N VAL A 599 39.97 -8.31 -39.76
CA VAL A 599 40.38 -9.65 -39.33
C VAL A 599 41.89 -9.83 -39.41
N ALA A 600 42.53 -9.38 -40.49
CA ALA A 600 43.97 -9.50 -40.65
C ALA A 600 44.75 -8.76 -39.55
N ILE A 601 44.34 -7.52 -39.23
CA ILE A 601 44.94 -6.73 -38.13
C ILE A 601 44.68 -7.41 -36.77
N ALA A 602 43.45 -7.84 -36.50
CA ALA A 602 43.13 -8.52 -35.25
C ALA A 602 43.93 -9.82 -35.08
N GLN A 603 44.12 -10.58 -36.16
CA GLN A 603 44.91 -11.81 -36.16
C GLN A 603 46.40 -11.53 -35.95
N ALA A 604 46.97 -10.53 -36.64
CA ALA A 604 48.37 -10.13 -36.44
C ALA A 604 48.64 -9.66 -34.99
N CYS A 605 47.65 -9.05 -34.34
CA CYS A 605 47.71 -8.66 -32.94
C CYS A 605 47.45 -9.81 -31.94
N SER A 606 47.11 -11.03 -32.39
CA SER A 606 46.67 -12.12 -31.52
C SER A 606 47.82 -13.02 -31.05
N GLN A 607 48.49 -12.63 -29.96
CA GLN A 607 49.38 -13.55 -29.21
C GLN A 607 48.60 -14.48 -28.27
N TYR A 608 47.39 -14.06 -27.89
CA TYR A 608 46.47 -14.76 -27.00
C TYR A 608 45.07 -14.80 -27.62
N ARG A 609 44.10 -15.36 -26.88
CA ARG A 609 42.69 -15.34 -27.30
C ARG A 609 42.21 -13.94 -27.70
N ILE A 610 42.54 -12.94 -26.89
CA ILE A 610 42.16 -11.53 -27.11
C ILE A 610 43.37 -10.83 -27.74
N PRO A 611 43.17 -10.04 -28.82
CA PRO A 611 44.25 -9.25 -29.41
C PRO A 611 44.97 -8.38 -28.38
N GLU A 612 46.29 -8.30 -28.52
CA GLU A 612 47.18 -7.70 -27.54
C GLU A 612 46.81 -6.26 -27.13
N PRO A 613 46.41 -5.35 -28.04
CA PRO A 613 46.04 -3.99 -27.65
C PRO A 613 44.88 -3.96 -26.65
N ILE A 614 43.80 -4.72 -26.90
CA ILE A 614 42.65 -4.79 -25.99
C ILE A 614 43.04 -5.48 -24.69
N ARG A 615 43.85 -6.55 -24.77
CA ARG A 615 44.32 -7.27 -23.59
C ARG A 615 45.11 -6.36 -22.65
N GLN A 616 45.97 -5.50 -23.20
CA GLN A 616 46.74 -4.52 -22.43
C GLN A 616 45.83 -3.47 -21.78
N ALA A 617 44.82 -2.97 -22.51
CA ALA A 617 43.84 -2.04 -21.97
C ALA A 617 43.10 -2.64 -20.75
N ASP A 618 42.55 -3.85 -20.86
CA ASP A 618 41.85 -4.55 -19.75
C ASP A 618 42.79 -4.86 -18.57
N LEU A 619 44.02 -5.31 -18.83
CA LEU A 619 44.97 -5.65 -17.75
C LEU A 619 45.37 -4.42 -16.92
N ARG A 620 45.67 -3.32 -17.61
CA ARG A 620 46.18 -2.10 -16.97
C ARG A 620 45.06 -1.32 -16.30
N SER A 621 43.87 -1.25 -16.89
CA SER A 621 42.69 -0.64 -16.26
C SER A 621 42.32 -1.36 -14.96
N ARG A 622 42.39 -2.70 -14.92
CA ARG A 622 42.19 -3.51 -13.71
C ARG A 622 43.28 -3.35 -12.66
N GLU A 623 44.51 -3.05 -13.05
CA GLU A 623 45.57 -2.71 -12.10
C GLU A 623 45.27 -1.37 -11.42
N VAL A 624 44.85 -0.35 -12.18
CA VAL A 624 44.44 0.95 -11.65
C VAL A 624 43.25 0.80 -10.67
N ILE A 625 42.24 0.00 -11.01
CA ILE A 625 41.11 -0.27 -10.12
C ILE A 625 41.58 -0.92 -8.81
N ARG A 626 42.49 -1.89 -8.86
CA ARG A 626 43.05 -2.53 -7.66
C ARG A 626 43.81 -1.53 -6.78
N GLN A 627 44.52 -0.58 -7.39
CA GLN A 627 45.18 0.51 -6.66
C GLN A 627 44.16 1.38 -5.93
N TRP A 628 43.06 1.79 -6.59
CA TRP A 628 41.97 2.53 -5.97
C TRP A 628 41.34 1.77 -4.80
N GLU A 629 41.06 0.47 -4.99
CA GLU A 629 40.49 -0.38 -3.94
C GLU A 629 41.43 -0.51 -2.74
N SER A 630 42.75 -0.65 -2.97
CA SER A 630 43.73 -0.76 -1.89
C SER A 630 43.96 0.55 -1.12
N ALA A 631 43.84 1.70 -1.78
CA ALA A 631 43.99 3.01 -1.17
C ALA A 631 42.77 3.42 -0.32
N GLY A 632 41.64 2.71 -0.42
CA GLY A 632 40.40 3.02 0.29
C GLY A 632 39.70 4.30 -0.17
N ALA A 633 40.22 4.94 -1.22
CA ALA A 633 39.68 6.14 -1.83
C ALA A 633 39.82 6.03 -3.35
N VAL A 634 38.71 6.20 -4.07
CA VAL A 634 38.71 6.33 -5.52
C VAL A 634 39.06 7.78 -5.84
N ASP A 635 40.19 7.99 -6.51
CA ASP A 635 40.54 9.31 -7.02
C ASP A 635 39.69 9.60 -8.26
N THR A 636 38.59 10.32 -8.05
CA THR A 636 37.64 10.70 -9.10
C THR A 636 38.17 11.81 -10.01
N THR A 637 39.35 12.36 -9.72
CA THR A 637 40.06 13.35 -10.55
C THR A 637 41.22 12.74 -11.34
N LEU A 638 41.41 11.44 -11.22
CA LEU A 638 42.58 10.77 -11.75
C LEU A 638 42.53 10.67 -13.27
N ASP A 639 43.33 11.51 -13.93
CA ASP A 639 43.78 11.29 -15.30
C ASP A 639 45.26 10.86 -15.25
N LEU A 640 45.52 9.56 -15.38
CA LEU A 640 46.88 9.00 -15.44
C LEU A 640 47.34 8.94 -16.89
N PHE A 641 48.57 9.38 -17.13
CA PHE A 641 49.20 9.36 -18.45
C PHE A 641 50.64 8.85 -18.30
N HIS A 642 50.94 7.75 -18.98
CA HIS A 642 52.30 7.23 -19.08
C HIS A 642 52.68 7.09 -20.55
N ALA A 643 53.90 7.47 -20.83
CA ALA A 643 54.44 7.63 -22.17
C ALA A 643 55.84 7.01 -22.27
#